data_AF-A0A1V5WFT8-F1
#
_entry.id   AF-A0A1V5WFT8-F1
#
_cell.length_a   1.000
_cell.length_b   1.000
_cell.length_c   1.000
_cell.angle_alpha   90.00
_cell.angle_beta   90.00
_cell.angle_gamma   90.00
#
_symmetry.space_group_name_H-M   'P 1'
#
loop_
_entity.id
_entity.type
_entity.pdbx_description
1 polymer ?
#
loop_
_entity_poly.entity_id
_entity_poly.type
_entity_poly.pdbx_seq_one_letter_code
_entity_poly.pdbx_strand_id
1 'polypeptide(L)'
;MPVLTCPTCGFESPAEMLFCGMCGTRLARACPACGFHNPPQFRFCGMCGAALEPLPAAVEVPSLAAPEPTFPLAPLLPPEAQAPLSPLEGERRLTTVVVADVRASTQLLVQVGTERWVEIMNHVLQLLEVEVYRLGGEVNQFRGDGLVAFFGASVVHEDDPERAVMAALQMQRVTKAYAAELAAQGLDLRLRIGVNTGEVILTSVGGRRYREDTAMGEAITLAARMEAAAEPGTVLVSENTYRLARPYFLWEELGTISVKGLPEPIAVYRPLALATQTEWAVKEELYRLTLPLIGRQREFKQLVRCVEDLQDGRGGIVLLTGEKGIGKSFLVAQVRSHLEREAMLRAEARQRDAQLPTPEDAGEFSLPVWLRGRCRSYDQSWPYSMWRDMLQHWLGMQQDEPLEALRDRLRERAQQLWGASYQETYPFLAALLALPLEAEFTDLLGRLDAESLKRQFFRAVRAWVTVLAHQGPLVLFFSDVQWVDSTSLELLQECLPLCDTLPVLWLVVFRPDRNSPVWNFQHYVSTEFPHRLTYLSLPPLSAEESLELLDWLIGAKTLPEQVSQVVLQRAEGNPYYLHELANALIAQGVLVRDSETGAWKLTCPITSLDLPESLQTLLLARLDRLPPDVRHVLQAAAVIGSVFWERVLQVLIPETETLRQHLTYLQREQLIQERQRVPEWGMEYAFISLLLREVAYESLLSPQRVTYHLRVAEALESLLETEGERPQRYGMVAYHYRQAGCLEKALDFSLKAAEQARRVYANAEALEQYTAALALLGELEAAATDEAARRALQRQRFQVLDQRRETFYLLGDIETGRNDARVMLELAQRLPDEPALMIDALLEQPGVGSIQEREELERGMGLAQQALELSRQLGDAHREMRALMALTNLYNLRSDPAWRWTGQQALELARRLGDRRAEVTILLQMGGAYGPDDLENSMACLQAALSIATDLHDKSAEIRLLSALGTQLARQGDYYRYLTEIEEKRLQLSREIGDRYAEGGALMNCGQIRGLWLGDYAAGLALEEEALGIWENITGRVYPLLRIAQLHTEMGNYDAALEVLMQAQPVGEREVRDMGRAGLGLVSAILFNAMGDAAHLRQALDSAGWVYRLAADSLVSQQYRMAALCEIAFAHLRLAELATAPAEQQQHRREALDASGTAFDLYQGFGFVQIVECTSEEILFRHGLALQANGQTETGQDMVRRAYAEMRRKHALIPADSPFSQTYLEAIPLHGEIRAAYEALPAAGAASEAVSRE
;
A
#
# COMPACT_ATOMS: atom_id res chain seq x y z
N MET A 1 -14.82 -48.27 21.68
CA MET A 1 -15.36 -47.85 23.00
C MET A 1 -16.88 -47.86 22.91
N PRO A 2 -17.64 -48.20 23.95
CA PRO A 2 -19.09 -48.08 23.89
C PRO A 2 -19.49 -46.61 23.67
N VAL A 3 -20.48 -46.38 22.81
CA VAL A 3 -20.94 -45.04 22.40
C VAL A 3 -22.42 -44.93 22.77
N LEU A 4 -22.83 -43.78 23.32
CA LEU A 4 -24.21 -43.49 23.70
C LEU A 4 -24.81 -42.53 22.68
N THR A 5 -25.83 -42.98 21.97
CA THR A 5 -26.59 -42.13 21.05
C THR A 5 -27.58 -41.27 21.84
N CYS A 6 -27.52 -39.96 21.64
CA CYS A 6 -28.41 -39.02 22.30
C CYS A 6 -29.87 -39.21 21.82
N PRO A 7 -30.84 -39.44 22.71
CA PRO A 7 -32.22 -39.67 22.31
C PRO A 7 -32.91 -38.41 21.75
N THR A 8 -32.41 -37.21 22.07
CA THR A 8 -33.01 -35.94 21.61
C THR A 8 -32.50 -35.47 20.25
N CYS A 9 -31.20 -35.62 19.93
CA CYS A 9 -30.61 -35.10 18.69
C CYS A 9 -29.87 -36.15 17.85
N GLY A 10 -29.81 -37.41 18.30
CA GLY A 10 -29.14 -38.49 17.58
C GLY A 10 -27.62 -38.50 17.63
N PHE A 11 -26.99 -37.52 18.30
CA PHE A 11 -25.52 -37.42 18.37
C PHE A 11 -24.89 -38.56 19.17
N GLU A 12 -23.87 -39.21 18.61
CA GLU A 12 -23.12 -40.31 19.24
C GLU A 12 -22.03 -39.76 20.17
N SER A 13 -22.26 -39.80 21.48
CA SER A 13 -21.29 -39.35 22.49
C SER A 13 -20.52 -40.51 23.12
N PRO A 14 -19.24 -40.30 23.50
CA PRO A 14 -18.49 -41.26 24.31
C PRO A 14 -19.26 -41.65 25.58
N ALA A 15 -19.24 -42.93 25.97
CA ALA A 15 -20.06 -43.44 27.08
C ALA A 15 -19.81 -42.79 28.46
N GLU A 16 -18.72 -42.05 28.63
CA GLU A 16 -18.35 -41.36 29.87
C GLU A 16 -19.03 -39.98 30.03
N MET A 17 -19.61 -39.46 28.94
CA MET A 17 -20.29 -38.16 28.94
C MET A 17 -21.63 -38.25 29.69
N LEU A 18 -21.80 -37.40 30.72
CA LEU A 18 -23.06 -37.28 31.46
C LEU A 18 -24.14 -36.52 30.69
N PHE A 19 -23.74 -35.66 29.75
CA PHE A 19 -24.62 -34.84 28.92
C PHE A 19 -24.14 -34.86 27.47
N CYS A 20 -25.08 -34.70 26.54
CA CYS A 20 -24.79 -34.58 25.12
C CYS A 20 -24.09 -33.25 24.88
N GLY A 21 -22.87 -33.28 24.34
CA GLY A 21 -22.12 -32.07 24.01
C GLY A 21 -22.78 -31.15 22.99
N MET A 22 -23.79 -31.65 22.24
CA MET A 22 -24.49 -30.87 21.22
C MET A 22 -25.77 -30.18 21.70
N CYS A 23 -26.55 -30.82 22.58
CA CYS A 23 -27.86 -30.29 22.98
C CYS A 23 -28.10 -30.22 24.49
N GLY A 24 -27.13 -30.63 25.31
CA GLY A 24 -27.24 -30.62 26.77
C GLY A 24 -28.14 -31.71 27.36
N THR A 25 -28.74 -32.59 26.55
CA THR A 25 -29.55 -33.72 27.06
C THR A 25 -28.69 -34.67 27.88
N ARG A 26 -29.14 -35.00 29.09
CA ARG A 26 -28.44 -35.93 29.98
C ARG A 26 -28.40 -37.35 29.39
N LEU A 27 -27.20 -37.89 29.15
CA LEU A 27 -26.98 -39.18 28.49
C LEU A 27 -26.82 -40.35 29.47
N ALA A 28 -26.50 -40.08 30.73
CA ALA A 28 -26.40 -41.10 31.76
C ALA A 28 -26.86 -40.58 33.13
N ARG A 29 -27.48 -41.46 33.91
CA ARG A 29 -27.85 -41.18 35.31
C ARG A 29 -27.06 -42.08 36.26
N ALA A 30 -26.53 -41.50 37.32
CA ALA A 30 -25.86 -42.27 38.36
C ALA A 30 -26.90 -43.05 39.19
N CYS A 31 -26.60 -44.31 39.49
CA CYS A 31 -27.40 -45.07 40.44
C CYS A 31 -27.21 -44.47 41.84
N PRO A 32 -28.28 -44.14 42.58
CA PRO A 32 -28.15 -43.57 43.92
C PRO A 32 -27.57 -44.57 44.94
N ALA A 33 -27.63 -45.89 44.65
CA ALA A 33 -27.12 -46.92 45.55
C ALA A 33 -25.63 -47.23 45.37
N CYS A 34 -25.11 -47.22 44.14
CA CYS A 34 -23.71 -47.61 43.88
C CYS A 34 -22.91 -46.62 43.01
N GLY A 35 -23.51 -45.51 42.57
CA GLY A 35 -22.86 -44.50 41.73
C GLY A 35 -22.69 -44.89 40.25
N PHE A 36 -23.00 -46.13 39.86
CA PHE A 36 -22.82 -46.59 38.48
C PHE A 36 -23.70 -45.80 37.48
N HIS A 37 -23.12 -45.33 36.39
CA HIS A 37 -23.85 -44.58 35.35
C HIS A 37 -24.66 -45.53 34.46
N ASN A 38 -25.97 -45.37 34.48
CA ASN A 38 -26.91 -46.18 33.71
C ASN A 38 -27.51 -45.33 32.57
N PRO A 39 -27.75 -45.93 31.39
CA PRO A 39 -28.51 -45.27 30.33
C PRO A 39 -29.88 -44.79 30.86
N PRO A 40 -30.44 -43.69 30.31
CA PRO A 40 -31.65 -43.09 30.84
C PRO A 40 -32.85 -44.04 30.77
N GLN A 41 -32.88 -44.92 29.75
CA GLN A 41 -33.95 -45.90 29.55
C GLN A 41 -33.94 -47.12 30.49
N PHE A 42 -32.88 -47.33 31.30
CA PHE A 42 -32.87 -48.47 32.22
C PHE A 42 -33.99 -48.28 33.27
N ARG A 43 -34.45 -49.34 33.94
CA ARG A 43 -35.36 -49.21 35.11
C ARG A 43 -34.72 -49.69 36.40
N PHE A 44 -33.62 -50.42 36.27
CA PHE A 44 -32.79 -50.93 37.35
C PHE A 44 -31.34 -50.69 36.99
N CYS A 45 -30.47 -50.57 37.99
CA CYS A 45 -29.05 -50.39 37.77
C CYS A 45 -28.45 -51.67 37.19
N GLY A 46 -27.75 -51.56 36.06
CA GLY A 46 -27.07 -52.68 35.40
C GLY A 46 -25.92 -53.28 36.20
N MET A 47 -25.47 -52.61 37.28
CA MET A 47 -24.37 -53.07 38.13
C MET A 47 -24.84 -53.64 39.48
N CYS A 48 -25.73 -52.97 40.20
CA CYS A 48 -26.19 -53.42 41.53
C CYS A 48 -27.65 -53.90 41.59
N GLY A 49 -28.40 -53.78 40.49
CA GLY A 49 -29.81 -54.19 40.43
C GLY A 49 -30.82 -53.25 41.12
N ALA A 50 -30.36 -52.16 41.75
CA ALA A 50 -31.25 -51.21 42.42
C ALA A 50 -32.22 -50.54 41.44
N ALA A 51 -33.51 -50.41 41.81
CA ALA A 51 -34.50 -49.70 41.01
C ALA A 51 -34.12 -48.23 40.84
N LEU A 52 -34.32 -47.70 39.63
CA LEU A 52 -33.98 -46.33 39.27
C LEU A 52 -35.27 -45.61 38.82
N GLU A 53 -35.73 -44.61 39.59
CA GLU A 53 -37.00 -43.90 39.34
C GLU A 53 -37.09 -43.26 37.94
N PRO A 54 -38.26 -43.26 37.29
CA PRO A 54 -38.47 -42.63 35.98
C PRO A 54 -38.46 -41.10 36.07
N LEU A 55 -37.76 -40.42 35.15
CA LEU A 55 -37.76 -38.95 35.03
C LEU A 55 -39.07 -38.45 34.39
N PRO A 56 -39.61 -37.28 34.81
CA PRO A 56 -40.79 -36.68 34.16
C PRO A 56 -40.48 -36.23 32.73
N ALA A 57 -41.44 -36.41 31.82
CA ALA A 57 -41.34 -35.99 30.42
C ALA A 57 -41.41 -34.47 30.28
N ALA A 58 -40.63 -33.92 29.34
CA ALA A 58 -40.51 -32.49 29.04
C ALA A 58 -41.83 -31.88 28.57
N VAL A 59 -42.14 -30.67 29.04
CA VAL A 59 -43.30 -29.86 28.65
C VAL A 59 -42.92 -29.00 27.43
N GLU A 60 -43.73 -29.10 26.38
CA GLU A 60 -43.68 -28.27 25.17
C GLU A 60 -44.07 -26.81 25.44
N VAL A 61 -43.41 -25.87 24.77
CA VAL A 61 -43.76 -24.44 24.79
C VAL A 61 -44.51 -24.09 23.50
N PRO A 62 -45.72 -23.50 23.56
CA PRO A 62 -46.30 -22.78 22.43
C PRO A 62 -46.47 -21.28 22.67
N SER A 63 -45.91 -20.53 21.72
CA SER A 63 -46.27 -19.24 21.10
C SER A 63 -47.29 -18.27 21.72
N LEU A 64 -46.90 -17.00 21.65
CA LEU A 64 -47.60 -15.73 21.91
C LEU A 64 -48.95 -15.53 21.19
N ALA A 65 -49.92 -14.94 21.90
CA ALA A 65 -50.72 -13.76 21.46
C ALA A 65 -51.57 -13.18 22.62
N ALA A 66 -51.62 -11.85 22.74
CA ALA A 66 -52.33 -11.04 23.76
C ALA A 66 -53.88 -11.04 23.55
N PRO A 67 -54.75 -10.60 24.50
CA PRO A 67 -54.87 -9.20 24.92
C PRO A 67 -55.31 -8.88 26.38
N GLU A 68 -55.04 -7.62 26.73
CA GLU A 68 -55.53 -6.62 27.72
C GLU A 68 -56.43 -6.93 28.96
N PRO A 69 -56.32 -6.09 30.03
CA PRO A 69 -56.93 -6.32 31.34
C PRO A 69 -58.18 -5.46 31.64
N THR A 70 -59.09 -5.97 32.47
CA THR A 70 -60.03 -5.13 33.24
C THR A 70 -60.18 -5.62 34.69
N PHE A 71 -59.99 -4.66 35.59
CA PHE A 71 -60.09 -4.66 37.07
C PHE A 71 -61.51 -5.03 37.57
N PRO A 72 -61.74 -5.48 38.85
CA PRO A 72 -61.77 -4.52 39.97
C PRO A 72 -61.46 -4.97 41.42
N LEU A 73 -60.94 -3.97 42.15
CA LEU A 73 -61.30 -3.48 43.51
C LEU A 73 -60.96 -4.27 44.79
N ALA A 74 -60.11 -3.62 45.61
CA ALA A 74 -59.95 -3.78 47.05
C ALA A 74 -61.19 -3.25 47.83
N PRO A 75 -61.32 -3.44 49.18
CA PRO A 75 -60.69 -2.45 50.09
C PRO A 75 -60.40 -2.89 51.57
N LEU A 76 -59.74 -1.98 52.30
CA LEU A 76 -59.78 -1.66 53.77
C LEU A 76 -58.55 -2.01 54.66
N LEU A 77 -58.06 -0.97 55.37
CA LEU A 77 -57.05 -0.88 56.45
C LEU A 77 -57.74 -0.22 57.69
N PRO A 78 -57.11 -0.03 58.89
CA PRO A 78 -56.30 -0.88 59.81
C PRO A 78 -56.86 -0.83 61.28
N PRO A 79 -56.22 -1.37 62.37
CA PRO A 79 -55.24 -0.59 63.16
C PRO A 79 -54.08 -1.40 63.81
N GLU A 80 -53.10 -0.65 64.32
CA GLU A 80 -51.72 -0.99 64.68
C GLU A 80 -51.52 -1.74 66.03
N ALA A 81 -50.50 -2.61 66.10
CA ALA A 81 -49.64 -2.79 67.29
C ALA A 81 -48.36 -3.58 66.97
N GLN A 82 -47.20 -2.91 67.15
CA GLN A 82 -45.87 -3.45 67.48
C GLN A 82 -45.23 -4.46 66.49
N ALA A 83 -44.59 -3.94 65.44
CA ALA A 83 -43.55 -4.67 64.73
C ALA A 83 -42.17 -4.34 65.36
N PRO A 84 -41.27 -5.32 65.53
CA PRO A 84 -39.90 -5.08 65.97
C PRO A 84 -39.20 -4.12 65.00
N LEU A 85 -38.24 -3.33 65.50
CA LEU A 85 -37.30 -2.60 64.63
C LEU A 85 -36.70 -3.60 63.64
N SER A 86 -37.00 -3.42 62.35
CA SER A 86 -36.36 -4.21 61.30
C SER A 86 -34.84 -4.09 61.44
N PRO A 87 -34.07 -5.16 61.22
CA PRO A 87 -32.61 -5.04 61.14
C PRO A 87 -32.24 -3.96 60.11
N LEU A 88 -31.17 -3.22 60.37
CA LEU A 88 -30.57 -2.28 59.40
C LEU A 88 -30.24 -3.07 58.13
N GLU A 89 -31.10 -3.00 57.12
CA GLU A 89 -30.78 -3.41 55.76
C GLU A 89 -29.95 -2.26 55.18
N GLY A 90 -28.65 -2.53 54.98
CA GLY A 90 -27.76 -1.57 54.36
C GLY A 90 -26.54 -2.21 53.74
N GLU A 91 -26.07 -1.62 52.64
CA GLU A 91 -24.94 -2.11 51.86
C GLU A 91 -23.72 -1.20 52.10
N ARG A 92 -22.56 -1.80 52.39
CA ARG A 92 -21.29 -1.08 52.46
C ARG A 92 -20.75 -0.88 51.05
N ARG A 93 -20.57 0.38 50.65
CA ARG A 93 -19.98 0.73 49.35
C ARG A 93 -18.87 1.74 49.53
N LEU A 94 -17.86 1.66 48.66
CA LEU A 94 -16.87 2.71 48.50
C LEU A 94 -17.49 3.78 47.60
N THR A 95 -17.64 5.01 48.10
CA THR A 95 -18.37 6.07 47.40
C THR A 95 -17.59 7.37 47.50
N THR A 96 -17.61 8.17 46.43
CA THR A 96 -17.07 9.53 46.48
C THR A 96 -18.18 10.51 46.84
N VAL A 97 -17.99 11.24 47.93
CA VAL A 97 -18.95 12.20 48.49
C VAL A 97 -18.53 13.61 48.12
N VAL A 98 -19.46 14.38 47.56
CA VAL A 98 -19.31 15.81 47.29
C VAL A 98 -20.24 16.56 48.24
N VAL A 99 -19.70 17.49 49.01
CA VAL A 99 -20.47 18.41 49.87
C VAL A 99 -20.21 19.82 49.40
N ALA A 100 -21.27 20.54 49.04
CA ALA A 100 -21.20 21.93 48.59
C ALA A 100 -22.07 22.82 49.49
N ASP A 101 -21.57 24.00 49.84
CA ASP A 101 -22.23 24.95 50.73
C ASP A 101 -21.99 26.41 50.31
N VAL A 102 -23.03 27.25 50.40
CA VAL A 102 -22.95 28.68 50.08
C VAL A 102 -22.55 29.49 51.30
N ARG A 103 -21.41 30.18 51.20
CA ARG A 103 -20.90 31.00 52.29
C ARG A 103 -21.87 32.13 52.67
N ALA A 104 -22.07 32.32 53.97
CA ALA A 104 -22.83 33.45 54.54
C ALA A 104 -24.27 33.56 54.00
N SER A 105 -24.86 32.42 53.63
CA SER A 105 -26.26 32.29 53.23
C SER A 105 -27.24 32.99 54.19
N THR A 106 -26.95 32.97 55.50
CA THR A 106 -27.76 33.64 56.53
C THR A 106 -27.65 35.16 56.49
N GLN A 107 -26.47 35.71 56.14
CA GLN A 107 -26.30 37.15 55.93
C GLN A 107 -26.99 37.58 54.64
N LEU A 108 -26.91 36.75 53.59
CA LEU A 108 -27.65 36.95 52.35
C LEU A 108 -29.17 36.99 52.62
N LEU A 109 -29.69 36.06 53.45
CA LEU A 109 -31.10 36.03 53.87
C LEU A 109 -31.53 37.32 54.56
N VAL A 110 -30.68 37.86 55.45
CA VAL A 110 -30.93 39.14 56.13
C VAL A 110 -30.90 40.32 55.15
N GLN A 111 -30.04 40.28 54.14
CA GLN A 111 -29.85 41.37 53.18
C GLN A 111 -30.95 41.43 52.10
N VAL A 112 -31.43 40.29 51.59
CA VAL A 112 -32.40 40.25 50.48
C VAL A 112 -33.84 39.89 50.90
N GLY A 113 -34.05 39.44 52.14
CA GLY A 113 -35.35 38.97 52.62
C GLY A 113 -35.68 37.54 52.17
N THR A 114 -36.68 36.92 52.81
CA THR A 114 -36.96 35.48 52.68
C THR A 114 -37.35 35.05 51.26
N GLU A 115 -38.24 35.77 50.59
CA GLU A 115 -38.72 35.39 49.25
C GLU A 115 -37.59 35.41 48.21
N ARG A 116 -36.82 36.50 48.16
CA ARG A 116 -35.70 36.65 47.22
C ARG A 116 -34.54 35.71 47.53
N TRP A 117 -34.33 35.39 48.80
CA TRP A 117 -33.34 34.39 49.21
C TRP A 117 -33.71 33.00 48.69
N VAL A 118 -34.99 32.58 48.80
CA VAL A 118 -35.45 31.29 48.29
C VAL A 118 -35.28 31.20 46.77
N GLU A 119 -35.56 32.28 46.03
CA GLU A 119 -35.32 32.33 44.58
C GLU A 119 -33.85 32.13 44.21
N ILE A 120 -32.95 32.86 44.88
CA ILE A 120 -31.49 32.77 44.65
C ILE A 120 -30.99 31.37 45.01
N MET A 121 -31.39 30.83 46.15
CA MET A 121 -30.94 29.51 46.60
C MET A 121 -31.47 28.38 45.72
N ASN A 122 -32.74 28.42 45.31
CA ASN A 122 -33.28 27.42 44.39
C ASN A 122 -32.54 27.44 43.05
N HIS A 123 -32.19 28.61 42.53
CA HIS A 123 -31.43 28.71 41.30
C HIS A 123 -30.00 28.16 41.46
N VAL A 124 -29.32 28.48 42.57
CA VAL A 124 -28.00 27.90 42.87
C VAL A 124 -28.08 26.39 42.99
N LEU A 125 -29.03 25.84 43.76
CA LEU A 125 -29.17 24.39 43.94
C LEU A 125 -29.47 23.67 42.62
N GLN A 126 -30.30 24.26 41.73
CA GLN A 126 -30.54 23.73 40.38
C GLN A 126 -29.27 23.69 39.52
N LEU A 127 -28.45 24.75 39.55
CA LEU A 127 -27.19 24.79 38.81
C LEU A 127 -26.22 23.70 39.30
N LEU A 128 -26.17 23.47 40.62
CA LEU A 128 -25.31 22.44 41.19
C LEU A 128 -25.81 21.02 40.85
N GLU A 129 -27.13 20.79 40.95
CA GLU A 129 -27.78 19.52 40.66
C GLU A 129 -27.56 19.07 39.20
N VAL A 130 -27.65 19.99 38.24
CA VAL A 130 -27.39 19.71 36.82
C VAL A 130 -25.97 19.17 36.61
N GLU A 131 -24.96 19.75 37.26
CA GLU A 131 -23.58 19.30 37.11
C GLU A 131 -23.30 17.97 37.81
N VAL A 132 -24.02 17.64 38.90
CA VAL A 132 -23.98 16.29 39.51
C VAL A 132 -24.49 15.23 38.54
N TYR A 133 -25.70 15.42 38.00
CA TYR A 133 -26.32 14.44 37.12
C TYR A 133 -25.60 14.30 35.79
N ARG A 134 -25.09 15.41 35.23
CA ARG A 134 -24.32 15.41 33.98
C ARG A 134 -23.11 14.47 34.04
N LEU A 135 -22.50 14.32 35.22
CA LEU A 135 -21.34 13.46 35.43
C LEU A 135 -21.71 12.11 36.09
N GLY A 136 -23.00 11.75 36.07
CA GLY A 136 -23.50 10.46 36.55
C GLY A 136 -23.44 10.29 38.07
N GLY A 137 -23.44 11.40 38.82
CA GLY A 137 -23.64 11.40 40.27
C GLY A 137 -25.11 11.53 40.65
N GLU A 138 -25.43 11.27 41.90
CA GLU A 138 -26.78 11.38 42.45
C GLU A 138 -26.79 12.35 43.64
N VAL A 139 -27.73 13.31 43.65
CA VAL A 139 -27.95 14.18 44.81
C VAL A 139 -28.74 13.39 45.85
N ASN A 140 -28.18 13.23 47.05
CA ASN A 140 -28.85 12.55 48.15
C ASN A 140 -29.71 13.51 48.98
N GLN A 141 -29.17 14.67 49.32
CA GLN A 141 -29.87 15.62 50.19
C GLN A 141 -29.52 17.07 49.86
N PHE A 142 -30.56 17.91 49.81
CA PHE A 142 -30.41 19.36 49.86
C PHE A 142 -30.34 19.83 51.32
N ARG A 143 -29.32 20.61 51.65
CA ARG A 143 -29.09 21.19 52.98
C ARG A 143 -29.36 22.69 52.95
N GLY A 144 -30.56 23.13 52.58
CA GLY A 144 -30.97 24.55 52.63
C GLY A 144 -30.12 25.52 51.78
N ASP A 145 -28.90 25.80 52.23
CA ASP A 145 -27.84 26.57 51.58
C ASP A 145 -26.76 25.72 50.85
N GLY A 146 -26.93 24.39 50.80
CA GLY A 146 -25.98 23.49 50.14
C GLY A 146 -26.57 22.16 49.67
N LEU A 147 -25.73 21.25 49.17
CA LEU A 147 -26.12 19.90 48.78
C LEU A 147 -25.06 18.85 49.16
N VAL A 148 -25.51 17.60 49.26
CA VAL A 148 -24.68 16.40 49.37
C VAL A 148 -24.98 15.47 48.21
N ALA A 149 -23.95 15.12 47.45
CA ALA A 149 -24.04 14.22 46.30
C ALA A 149 -23.06 13.04 46.42
N PHE A 150 -23.43 11.94 45.77
CA PHE A 150 -22.66 10.70 45.74
C PHE A 150 -22.35 10.26 44.31
N PHE A 151 -21.12 9.77 44.14
CA PHE A 151 -20.65 9.09 42.94
C PHE A 151 -20.26 7.66 43.37
N GLY A 152 -20.88 6.65 42.77
CA GLY A 152 -20.71 5.25 43.15
C GLY A 152 -21.71 4.73 44.19
N ALA A 153 -22.80 5.45 44.47
CA ALA A 153 -23.82 5.02 45.43
C ALA A 153 -24.78 3.98 44.84
N SER A 154 -25.39 4.24 43.68
CA SER A 154 -26.32 3.31 43.02
C SER A 154 -25.63 2.46 41.94
N VAL A 155 -24.78 3.09 41.12
CA VAL A 155 -23.96 2.46 40.08
C VAL A 155 -22.48 2.81 40.34
N VAL A 156 -21.66 1.79 40.60
CA VAL A 156 -20.24 1.94 40.90
C VAL A 156 -19.44 2.01 39.60
N HIS A 157 -18.55 2.99 39.47
CA HIS A 157 -17.56 2.99 38.41
C HIS A 157 -16.17 3.37 38.94
N GLU A 158 -15.13 2.87 38.29
CA GLU A 158 -13.75 3.06 38.76
C GLU A 158 -13.31 4.54 38.79
N ASP A 159 -13.92 5.38 37.95
CA ASP A 159 -13.65 6.81 37.83
C ASP A 159 -14.59 7.72 38.67
N ASP A 160 -15.35 7.16 39.62
CA ASP A 160 -16.21 7.94 40.54
C ASP A 160 -15.45 9.10 41.25
N PRO A 161 -14.19 8.93 41.70
CA PRO A 161 -13.40 10.04 42.26
C PRO A 161 -13.09 11.16 41.26
N GLU A 162 -12.82 10.81 40.00
CA GLU A 162 -12.56 11.78 38.92
C GLU A 162 -13.82 12.59 38.61
N ARG A 163 -14.93 11.89 38.38
CA ARG A 163 -16.21 12.52 38.06
C ARG A 163 -16.71 13.44 39.16
N ALA A 164 -16.52 13.07 40.42
CA ALA A 164 -16.85 13.91 41.57
C ALA A 164 -16.00 15.20 41.63
N VAL A 165 -14.69 15.12 41.40
CA VAL A 165 -13.80 16.29 41.36
C VAL A 165 -14.12 17.19 40.17
N MET A 166 -14.45 16.61 39.01
CA MET A 166 -14.93 17.34 37.85
C MET A 166 -16.23 18.09 38.12
N ALA A 167 -17.20 17.42 38.75
CA ALA A 167 -18.46 18.03 39.13
C ALA A 167 -18.24 19.20 40.07
N ALA A 168 -17.36 19.05 41.07
CA ALA A 168 -17.01 20.12 41.99
C ALA A 168 -16.37 21.34 41.29
N LEU A 169 -15.43 21.13 40.37
CA LEU A 169 -14.84 22.23 39.60
C LEU A 169 -15.88 22.94 38.72
N GLN A 170 -16.78 22.19 38.12
CA GLN A 170 -17.79 22.75 37.24
C GLN A 170 -18.89 23.48 38.01
N MET A 171 -19.29 22.98 39.18
CA MET A 171 -20.14 23.68 40.16
C MET A 171 -19.56 25.05 40.54
N GLN A 172 -18.25 25.13 40.81
CA GLN A 172 -17.60 26.42 41.07
C GLN A 172 -17.70 27.35 39.86
N ARG A 173 -17.48 26.83 38.65
CA ARG A 173 -17.51 27.61 37.41
C ARG A 173 -18.90 28.17 37.11
N VAL A 174 -19.94 27.35 37.17
CA VAL A 174 -21.33 27.80 36.90
C VAL A 174 -21.82 28.77 37.97
N THR A 175 -21.48 28.51 39.24
CA THR A 175 -21.84 29.42 40.34
C THR A 175 -21.12 30.75 40.24
N LYS A 176 -19.86 30.78 39.78
CA LYS A 176 -19.10 32.02 39.57
C LYS A 176 -19.72 32.92 38.51
N ALA A 177 -20.28 32.34 37.43
CA ALA A 177 -21.00 33.09 36.41
C ALA A 177 -22.25 33.77 37.00
N TYR A 178 -23.06 33.03 37.76
CA TYR A 178 -24.25 33.58 38.41
C TYR A 178 -23.92 34.58 39.52
N ALA A 179 -22.86 34.33 40.30
CA ALA A 179 -22.36 35.27 41.30
C ALA A 179 -21.94 36.61 40.70
N ALA A 180 -21.43 36.65 39.47
CA ALA A 180 -21.09 37.90 38.79
C ALA A 180 -22.32 38.75 38.47
N GLU A 181 -23.45 38.13 38.15
CA GLU A 181 -24.74 38.83 37.92
C GLU A 181 -25.31 39.41 39.23
N LEU A 182 -25.17 38.67 40.33
CA LEU A 182 -25.59 39.11 41.67
C LEU A 182 -24.66 40.18 42.25
N ALA A 183 -23.37 40.15 41.91
CA ALA A 183 -22.40 41.17 42.32
C ALA A 183 -22.75 42.55 41.75
N ALA A 184 -23.31 42.63 40.54
CA ALA A 184 -23.83 43.87 39.96
C ALA A 184 -24.98 44.48 40.78
N GLN A 185 -25.63 43.67 41.64
CA GLN A 185 -26.70 44.05 42.56
C GLN A 185 -26.20 44.23 44.01
N GLY A 186 -24.88 44.18 44.24
CA GLY A 186 -24.27 44.34 45.56
C GLY A 186 -24.32 43.12 46.47
N LEU A 187 -24.52 41.92 45.91
CA LEU A 187 -24.61 40.65 46.65
C LEU A 187 -23.35 39.79 46.39
N ASP A 188 -22.73 39.26 47.45
CA ASP A 188 -21.56 38.35 47.36
C ASP A 188 -22.01 36.90 47.54
N LEU A 189 -21.88 36.10 46.48
CA LEU A 189 -22.21 34.67 46.47
C LEU A 189 -20.95 33.87 46.20
N ARG A 190 -20.56 32.99 47.13
CA ARG A 190 -19.39 32.11 46.96
C ARG A 190 -19.67 30.71 47.50
N LEU A 191 -19.28 29.71 46.73
CA LEU A 191 -19.46 28.31 47.05
C LEU A 191 -18.19 27.73 47.68
N ARG A 192 -18.34 26.85 48.66
CA ARG A 192 -17.28 25.98 49.18
C ARG A 192 -17.63 24.55 48.86
N ILE A 193 -16.65 23.76 48.43
CA ILE A 193 -16.89 22.35 48.09
C ILE A 193 -15.80 21.48 48.71
N GLY A 194 -16.22 20.39 49.32
CA GLY A 194 -15.37 19.34 49.85
C GLY A 194 -15.64 18.01 49.18
N VAL A 195 -14.58 17.30 48.79
CA VAL A 195 -14.68 15.97 48.17
C VAL A 195 -13.86 14.94 48.94
N ASN A 196 -14.49 13.81 49.27
CA ASN A 196 -13.81 12.68 49.91
C ASN A 196 -14.35 11.33 49.42
N THR A 197 -13.44 10.38 49.20
CA THR A 197 -13.74 9.00 48.81
C THR A 197 -13.47 8.09 50.01
N GLY A 198 -14.48 7.31 50.39
CA GLY A 198 -14.36 6.39 51.51
C GLY A 198 -15.59 5.51 51.66
N GLU A 199 -15.57 4.60 52.63
CA GLU A 199 -16.68 3.69 52.86
C GLU A 199 -17.91 4.41 53.42
N VAL A 200 -19.07 4.10 52.84
CA VAL A 200 -20.38 4.59 53.25
C VAL A 200 -21.35 3.41 53.30
N ILE A 201 -22.22 3.40 54.31
CA ILE A 201 -23.33 2.45 54.44
C ILE A 201 -24.58 3.12 53.89
N LEU A 202 -25.14 2.60 52.81
CA LEU A 202 -26.42 3.03 52.27
C LEU A 202 -27.52 2.26 53.00
N THR A 203 -28.45 2.94 53.65
CA THR A 203 -29.57 2.31 54.36
C THR A 203 -30.85 3.14 54.24
N SER A 204 -31.99 2.47 54.08
CA SER A 204 -33.29 3.15 54.06
C SER A 204 -33.78 3.36 55.50
N VAL A 205 -33.77 4.62 55.98
CA VAL A 205 -34.24 4.97 57.32
C VAL A 205 -35.69 5.43 57.24
N GLY A 206 -36.57 4.77 58.00
CA GLY A 206 -37.95 5.21 58.23
C GLY A 206 -39.00 4.11 58.21
N GLY A 207 -40.19 4.41 58.73
CA GLY A 207 -41.31 3.46 58.84
C GLY A 207 -42.13 3.34 57.54
N ARG A 208 -43.19 2.52 57.53
CA ARG A 208 -44.05 2.27 56.35
C ARG A 208 -44.66 3.51 55.66
N ARG A 209 -44.62 4.70 56.27
CA ARG A 209 -45.14 5.97 55.70
C ARG A 209 -44.07 6.94 55.18
N TYR A 210 -42.80 6.72 55.53
CA TYR A 210 -41.69 7.59 55.13
C TYR A 210 -40.43 6.74 55.09
N ARG A 211 -39.89 6.50 53.89
CA ARG A 211 -38.61 5.81 53.66
C ARG A 211 -37.69 6.79 52.96
N GLU A 212 -36.59 7.16 53.60
CA GLU A 212 -35.51 7.93 52.96
C GLU A 212 -34.27 7.05 52.84
N ASP A 213 -33.72 6.95 51.63
CA ASP A 213 -32.44 6.31 51.39
C ASP A 213 -31.33 7.24 51.90
N THR A 214 -30.82 6.95 53.09
CA THR A 214 -29.80 7.76 53.76
C THR A 214 -28.47 7.04 53.74
N ALA A 215 -27.41 7.78 53.45
CA ALA A 215 -26.05 7.29 53.48
C ALA A 215 -25.40 7.67 54.83
N MET A 216 -24.79 6.70 55.52
CA MET A 216 -24.11 6.90 56.80
C MET A 216 -22.65 6.42 56.71
N GLY A 217 -21.70 7.29 57.05
CA GLY A 217 -20.28 6.90 57.03
C GLY A 217 -19.34 8.04 57.42
N GLU A 218 -18.16 7.67 57.87
CA GLU A 218 -17.07 8.61 58.20
C GLU A 218 -16.66 9.44 56.97
N ALA A 219 -16.82 8.88 55.77
CA ALA A 219 -16.51 9.54 54.51
C ALA A 219 -17.34 10.80 54.24
N ILE A 220 -18.62 10.83 54.65
CA ILE A 220 -19.49 12.02 54.52
C ILE A 220 -19.01 13.12 55.47
N THR A 221 -18.62 12.72 56.67
CA THR A 221 -18.11 13.64 57.70
C THR A 221 -16.81 14.27 57.21
N LEU A 222 -15.92 13.49 56.59
CA LEU A 222 -14.66 13.97 56.04
C LEU A 222 -14.85 14.90 54.84
N ALA A 223 -15.79 14.60 53.92
CA ALA A 223 -16.14 15.51 52.82
C ALA A 223 -16.69 16.86 53.33
N ALA A 224 -17.58 16.84 54.33
CA ALA A 224 -18.08 18.05 54.95
C ALA A 224 -16.98 18.86 55.67
N ARG A 225 -15.94 18.18 56.18
CA ARG A 225 -14.78 18.85 56.77
C ARG A 225 -13.88 19.49 55.72
N MET A 226 -13.71 18.86 54.56
CA MET A 226 -13.02 19.47 53.42
C MET A 226 -13.76 20.72 52.94
N GLU A 227 -15.09 20.68 52.87
CA GLU A 227 -15.92 21.85 52.54
C GLU A 227 -15.72 22.97 53.56
N ALA A 228 -15.84 22.66 54.85
CA ALA A 228 -15.71 23.65 55.91
C ALA A 228 -14.32 24.30 55.96
N ALA A 229 -13.28 23.55 55.59
CA ALA A 229 -11.90 24.04 55.49
C ALA A 229 -11.62 24.79 54.18
N ALA A 230 -12.49 24.69 53.17
CA ALA A 230 -12.29 25.31 51.87
C ALA A 230 -12.43 26.83 51.95
N GLU A 231 -11.50 27.53 51.30
CA GLU A 231 -11.63 28.96 51.09
C GLU A 231 -12.84 29.24 50.17
N PRO A 232 -13.59 30.34 50.38
CA PRO A 232 -14.75 30.66 49.54
C PRO A 232 -14.37 30.77 48.06
N GLY A 233 -15.03 29.98 47.21
CA GLY A 233 -14.75 29.87 45.78
C GLY A 233 -13.76 28.77 45.41
N THR A 234 -13.39 27.87 46.34
CA THR A 234 -12.44 26.77 46.10
C THR A 234 -13.04 25.40 46.38
N VAL A 235 -12.37 24.37 45.86
CA VAL A 235 -12.65 22.95 46.13
C VAL A 235 -11.49 22.39 46.94
N LEU A 236 -11.77 21.68 48.02
CA LEU A 236 -10.77 20.92 48.75
C LEU A 236 -11.06 19.43 48.68
N VAL A 237 -9.99 18.66 48.55
CA VAL A 237 -10.04 17.23 48.31
C VAL A 237 -9.16 16.52 49.34
N SER A 238 -9.71 15.47 49.93
CA SER A 238 -8.99 14.59 50.85
C SER A 238 -7.85 13.82 50.16
N GLU A 239 -6.89 13.31 50.94
CA GLU A 239 -5.80 12.48 50.42
C GLU A 239 -6.28 11.25 49.63
N ASN A 240 -7.34 10.56 50.08
CA ASN A 240 -7.85 9.38 49.39
C ASN A 240 -8.38 9.71 48.00
N THR A 241 -9.20 10.76 47.88
CA THR A 241 -9.71 11.20 46.57
C THR A 241 -8.58 11.73 45.70
N TYR A 242 -7.60 12.46 46.26
CA TYR A 242 -6.42 12.89 45.53
C TYR A 242 -5.66 11.71 44.95
N ARG A 243 -5.36 10.67 45.74
CA ARG A 243 -4.62 9.49 45.26
C ARG A 243 -5.31 8.80 44.09
N LEU A 244 -6.64 8.74 44.12
CA LEU A 244 -7.45 8.10 43.08
C LEU A 244 -7.63 8.98 41.83
N ALA A 245 -7.65 10.31 41.99
CA ALA A 245 -7.88 11.27 40.90
C ALA A 245 -6.60 11.99 40.41
N ARG A 246 -5.43 11.74 41.03
CA ARG A 246 -4.15 12.42 40.75
C ARG A 246 -3.81 12.53 39.25
N PRO A 247 -4.04 11.49 38.41
CA PRO A 247 -3.68 11.55 37.00
C PRO A 247 -4.51 12.52 36.15
N TYR A 248 -5.64 13.03 36.63
CA TYR A 248 -6.63 13.69 35.76
C TYR A 248 -6.71 15.22 35.95
N PHE A 249 -6.08 15.75 37.00
CA PHE A 249 -6.14 17.17 37.33
C PHE A 249 -4.76 17.75 37.66
N LEU A 250 -4.65 19.08 37.52
CA LEU A 250 -3.55 19.85 38.10
C LEU A 250 -3.87 20.12 39.59
N TRP A 251 -2.89 19.95 40.47
CA TRP A 251 -3.10 20.01 41.93
C TRP A 251 -2.18 21.02 42.61
N GLU A 252 -2.70 21.67 43.64
CA GLU A 252 -1.95 22.44 44.63
C GLU A 252 -2.00 21.70 45.98
N GLU A 253 -0.83 21.41 46.56
CA GLU A 253 -0.73 20.77 47.88
C GLU A 253 -0.80 21.83 48.99
N LEU A 254 -1.76 21.70 49.91
CA LEU A 254 -2.01 22.71 50.96
C LEU A 254 -1.50 22.29 52.35
N GLY A 255 -0.74 21.19 52.43
CA GLY A 255 -0.22 20.63 53.67
C GLY A 255 -1.26 19.77 54.41
N THR A 256 -1.14 19.70 55.74
CA THR A 256 -2.05 18.90 56.58
C THR A 256 -2.93 19.78 57.46
N ILE A 257 -4.19 19.40 57.65
CA ILE A 257 -5.14 20.10 58.55
C ILE A 257 -5.51 19.19 59.72
N SER A 258 -5.53 19.74 60.95
CA SER A 258 -6.04 19.01 62.12
C SER A 258 -7.57 19.06 62.13
N VAL A 259 -8.21 17.90 62.02
CA VAL A 259 -9.66 17.82 61.97
C VAL A 259 -10.23 17.28 63.29
N LYS A 260 -11.12 18.03 63.92
CA LYS A 260 -11.66 17.73 65.25
C LYS A 260 -12.32 16.34 65.29
N GLY A 261 -11.78 15.41 66.07
CA GLY A 261 -12.32 14.06 66.23
C GLY A 261 -11.60 12.97 65.42
N LEU A 262 -10.53 13.32 64.69
CA LEU A 262 -9.57 12.36 64.16
C LEU A 262 -8.22 12.52 64.90
N PRO A 263 -7.50 11.42 65.18
CA PRO A 263 -6.27 11.46 65.97
C PRO A 263 -5.06 12.05 65.20
N GLU A 264 -5.08 12.04 63.87
CA GLU A 264 -3.97 12.49 63.01
C GLU A 264 -4.39 13.60 62.03
N PRO A 265 -3.49 14.56 61.72
CA PRO A 265 -3.75 15.60 60.73
C PRO A 265 -3.76 15.02 59.30
N ILE A 266 -4.69 15.47 58.46
CA ILE A 266 -4.97 14.88 57.13
C ILE A 266 -4.40 15.79 56.05
N ALA A 267 -3.74 15.21 55.04
CA ALA A 267 -3.25 15.94 53.87
C ALA A 267 -4.41 16.42 52.99
N VAL A 268 -4.30 17.66 52.51
CA VAL A 268 -5.36 18.33 51.74
C VAL A 268 -4.80 18.87 50.42
N TYR A 269 -5.58 18.66 49.37
CA TYR A 269 -5.22 19.01 48.01
C TYR A 269 -6.30 19.87 47.37
N ARG A 270 -5.90 20.82 46.53
CA ARG A 270 -6.81 21.66 45.75
C ARG A 270 -6.67 21.33 44.25
N PRO A 271 -7.74 20.91 43.57
CA PRO A 271 -7.73 20.76 42.13
C PRO A 271 -7.84 22.13 41.45
N LEU A 272 -6.99 22.38 40.44
CA LEU A 272 -6.91 23.66 39.73
C LEU A 272 -7.66 23.63 38.39
N ALA A 273 -7.46 22.60 37.59
CA ALA A 273 -8.08 22.41 36.28
C ALA A 273 -7.98 20.94 35.82
N LEU A 274 -8.81 20.55 34.85
CA LEU A 274 -8.67 19.28 34.14
C LEU A 274 -7.36 19.29 33.32
N ALA A 275 -6.61 18.20 33.36
CA ALA A 275 -5.55 17.97 32.37
C ALA A 275 -6.20 17.76 30.99
N THR A 276 -5.75 18.49 29.97
CA THR A 276 -6.28 18.43 28.59
C THR A 276 -6.15 17.03 27.97
N GLN A 277 -6.98 16.69 26.96
CA GLN A 277 -6.86 15.43 26.20
C GLN A 277 -5.47 15.25 25.57
N THR A 278 -4.82 16.36 25.21
CA THR A 278 -3.42 16.38 24.76
C THR A 278 -2.48 15.94 25.88
N GLU A 279 -2.75 16.30 27.14
CA GLU A 279 -1.99 15.87 28.33
C GLU A 279 -2.26 14.41 28.74
N TRP A 280 -3.41 13.81 28.39
CA TRP A 280 -3.68 12.38 28.57
C TRP A 280 -2.99 11.51 27.52
N ALA A 281 -3.08 11.88 26.23
CA ALA A 281 -2.29 11.25 25.17
C ALA A 281 -0.79 11.40 25.45
N VAL A 282 -0.38 12.57 25.93
CA VAL A 282 0.96 12.83 26.44
C VAL A 282 1.24 12.07 27.74
N LYS A 283 0.27 11.67 28.57
CA LYS A 283 0.48 10.80 29.76
C LYS A 283 0.67 9.34 29.41
N GLU A 284 -0.04 8.82 28.40
CA GLU A 284 0.19 7.46 27.89
C GLU A 284 1.49 7.39 27.07
N GLU A 285 1.76 8.42 26.27
CA GLU A 285 3.04 8.63 25.59
C GLU A 285 4.14 8.86 26.63
N LEU A 286 3.91 9.60 27.73
CA LEU A 286 4.84 9.69 28.87
C LEU A 286 4.99 8.34 29.56
N TYR A 287 3.95 7.54 29.75
CA TYR A 287 4.04 6.22 30.40
C TYR A 287 4.92 5.28 29.55
N ARG A 288 4.72 5.27 28.23
CA ARG A 288 5.60 4.61 27.25
C ARG A 288 7.00 5.24 27.20
N LEU A 289 7.15 6.53 27.48
CA LEU A 289 8.45 7.21 27.53
C LEU A 289 9.16 7.06 28.89
N THR A 290 8.45 6.65 29.95
CA THR A 290 8.98 6.39 31.31
C THR A 290 9.38 4.93 31.54
N LEU A 291 8.85 4.00 30.74
CA LEU A 291 9.31 2.62 30.71
C LEU A 291 10.81 2.60 30.35
N PRO A 292 11.67 1.94 31.15
CA PRO A 292 13.08 1.81 30.83
C PRO A 292 13.24 1.02 29.53
N LEU A 293 14.24 1.42 28.75
CA LEU A 293 14.63 0.68 27.55
C LEU A 293 15.34 -0.62 27.98
N ILE A 294 14.58 -1.68 28.21
CA ILE A 294 15.07 -3.01 28.61
C ILE A 294 15.27 -3.88 27.37
N GLY A 295 16.43 -4.55 27.26
CA GLY A 295 16.76 -5.49 26.18
C GLY A 295 16.73 -4.95 24.76
N ARG A 296 16.85 -3.63 24.59
CA ARG A 296 16.78 -2.91 23.30
C ARG A 296 17.89 -1.88 23.12
N GLN A 297 18.91 -1.90 23.97
CA GLN A 297 19.97 -0.88 24.01
C GLN A 297 20.85 -0.91 22.76
N ARG A 298 21.04 -2.09 22.15
CA ARG A 298 21.83 -2.23 20.93
C ARG A 298 21.09 -1.57 19.76
N GLU A 299 19.84 -1.93 19.56
CA GLU A 299 19.00 -1.47 18.45
C GLU A 299 18.71 0.03 18.59
N PHE A 300 18.50 0.52 19.80
CA PHE A 300 18.37 1.95 20.10
C PHE A 300 19.62 2.73 19.69
N LYS A 301 20.80 2.27 20.11
CA LYS A 301 22.08 2.94 19.75
C LYS A 301 22.30 2.93 18.24
N GLN A 302 21.92 1.86 17.54
CA GLN A 302 22.03 1.80 16.08
C GLN A 302 21.08 2.78 15.41
N LEU A 303 19.81 2.83 15.83
CA LEU A 303 18.83 3.74 15.24
C LEU A 303 19.15 5.22 15.54
N VAL A 304 19.65 5.55 16.74
CA VAL A 304 20.14 6.90 17.08
C VAL A 304 21.28 7.30 16.13
N ARG A 305 22.28 6.43 15.92
CA ARG A 305 23.38 6.69 14.99
C ARG A 305 22.90 6.98 13.58
N CYS A 306 21.93 6.22 13.07
CA CYS A 306 21.36 6.46 11.74
C CYS A 306 20.71 7.84 11.62
N VAL A 307 20.12 8.38 12.71
CA VAL A 307 19.56 9.74 12.71
C VAL A 307 20.64 10.80 12.86
N GLU A 308 21.68 10.53 13.67
CA GLU A 308 22.85 11.41 13.80
C GLU A 308 23.62 11.54 12.48
N ASP A 309 23.75 10.44 11.71
CA ASP A 309 24.38 10.43 10.38
C ASP A 309 23.75 11.42 9.40
N LEU A 310 22.45 11.73 9.55
CA LEU A 310 21.78 12.73 8.71
C LEU A 310 22.33 14.14 8.92
N GLN A 311 22.80 14.46 10.13
CA GLN A 311 23.44 15.76 10.43
C GLN A 311 24.74 15.90 9.64
N ASP A 312 25.43 14.80 9.39
CA ASP A 312 26.64 14.74 8.57
C ASP A 312 26.33 14.69 7.06
N GLY A 313 25.07 14.90 6.66
CA GLY A 313 24.63 14.80 5.26
C GLY A 313 24.46 13.37 4.75
N ARG A 314 24.61 12.35 5.60
CA ARG A 314 24.53 10.93 5.21
C ARG A 314 23.11 10.41 5.37
N GLY A 315 22.38 10.27 4.26
CA GLY A 315 21.11 9.53 4.22
C GLY A 315 21.29 8.03 4.46
N GLY A 316 20.18 7.35 4.76
CA GLY A 316 20.18 5.91 5.02
C GLY A 316 18.79 5.26 4.92
N ILE A 317 18.77 3.92 4.98
CA ILE A 317 17.55 3.12 4.98
C ILE A 317 17.58 2.19 6.20
N VAL A 318 16.53 2.22 7.02
CA VAL A 318 16.38 1.32 8.17
C VAL A 318 15.16 0.44 7.96
N LEU A 319 15.39 -0.87 7.93
CA LEU A 319 14.34 -1.89 7.94
C LEU A 319 14.21 -2.44 9.37
N LEU A 320 13.13 -2.08 10.06
CA LEU A 320 12.85 -2.54 11.43
C LEU A 320 11.77 -3.62 11.44
N THR A 321 12.16 -4.84 11.81
CA THR A 321 11.30 -6.03 11.76
C THR A 321 11.12 -6.66 13.13
N GLY A 322 10.03 -7.39 13.31
CA GLY A 322 9.79 -8.18 14.50
C GLY A 322 8.32 -8.54 14.69
N GLU A 323 8.05 -9.43 15.63
CA GLU A 323 6.70 -9.93 15.91
C GLU A 323 5.76 -8.86 16.48
N LYS A 324 4.46 -9.17 16.51
CA LYS A 324 3.44 -8.28 17.08
C LYS A 324 3.67 -8.09 18.59
N GLY A 325 3.60 -6.85 19.07
CA GLY A 325 3.82 -6.53 20.50
C GLY A 325 5.28 -6.48 20.96
N ILE A 326 6.25 -6.78 20.09
CA ILE A 326 7.68 -6.93 20.44
C ILE A 326 8.41 -5.62 20.82
N GLY A 327 7.75 -4.46 20.66
CA GLY A 327 8.30 -3.14 21.01
C GLY A 327 8.82 -2.28 19.85
N LYS A 328 8.47 -2.56 18.57
CA LYS A 328 8.93 -1.76 17.41
C LYS A 328 8.58 -0.27 17.54
N SER A 329 7.30 0.06 17.73
CA SER A 329 6.85 1.45 17.86
C SER A 329 7.38 2.13 19.12
N PHE A 330 7.59 1.35 20.19
CA PHE A 330 8.20 1.83 21.43
C PHE A 330 9.65 2.27 21.21
N LEU A 331 10.45 1.46 20.51
CA LEU A 331 11.83 1.79 20.17
C LEU A 331 11.94 3.10 19.40
N VAL A 332 11.10 3.27 18.36
CA VAL A 332 11.07 4.49 17.54
C VAL A 332 10.69 5.72 18.37
N ALA A 333 9.69 5.59 19.26
CA ALA A 333 9.30 6.67 20.17
C ALA A 333 10.42 7.07 21.15
N GLN A 334 11.15 6.09 21.70
CA GLN A 334 12.29 6.33 22.59
C GLN A 334 13.41 7.10 21.88
N VAL A 335 13.74 6.73 20.63
CA VAL A 335 14.74 7.45 19.84
C VAL A 335 14.31 8.90 19.59
N ARG A 336 13.06 9.12 19.18
CA ARG A 336 12.54 10.48 18.97
C ARG A 336 12.64 11.33 20.24
N SER A 337 12.19 10.80 21.38
CA SER A 337 12.25 11.54 22.65
C SER A 337 13.68 11.81 23.12
N HIS A 338 14.61 10.88 22.87
CA HIS A 338 16.02 11.10 23.17
C HIS A 338 16.59 12.30 22.38
N LEU A 339 16.30 12.38 21.07
CA LEU A 339 16.76 13.47 20.22
C LEU A 339 16.13 14.82 20.61
N GLU A 340 14.84 14.84 20.93
CA GLU A 340 14.13 16.04 21.42
C GLU A 340 14.76 16.55 22.74
N ARG A 341 15.08 15.63 23.68
CA ARG A 341 15.78 15.97 24.93
C ARG A 341 17.19 16.49 24.69
N GLU A 342 17.97 15.86 23.80
CA GLU A 342 19.31 16.34 23.46
C GLU A 342 19.30 17.75 22.87
N ALA A 343 18.36 18.02 21.96
CA ALA A 343 18.20 19.34 21.36
C ALA A 343 17.87 20.40 22.44
N MET A 344 16.96 20.08 23.36
CA MET A 344 16.61 20.95 24.48
C MET A 344 17.81 21.23 25.40
N LEU A 345 18.57 20.19 25.78
CA LEU A 345 19.77 20.34 26.60
C LEU A 345 20.86 21.19 25.93
N ARG A 346 21.06 21.02 24.62
CA ARG A 346 22.00 21.84 23.83
C ARG A 346 21.54 23.30 23.75
N ALA A 347 20.23 23.55 23.61
CA ALA A 347 19.67 24.90 23.62
C ALA A 347 19.83 25.59 24.99
N GLU A 348 19.57 24.88 26.10
CA GLU A 348 19.77 25.39 27.46
C GLU A 348 21.24 25.67 27.78
N ALA A 349 22.16 24.79 27.36
CA ALA A 349 23.60 25.00 27.52
C ALA A 349 24.09 26.26 26.80
N ARG A 350 23.57 26.55 25.59
CA ARG A 350 23.85 27.77 24.82
C ARG A 350 23.33 29.03 25.50
N GLN A 351 22.16 28.98 26.14
CA GLN A 351 21.61 30.13 26.87
C GLN A 351 22.40 30.49 28.13
N ARG A 352 23.10 29.52 28.75
CA ARG A 352 23.88 29.73 29.97
C ARG A 352 25.28 30.27 29.73
N ASP A 353 25.83 30.14 28.53
CA ASP A 353 27.21 30.51 28.23
C ASP A 353 27.28 31.47 27.03
N ALA A 354 27.18 32.78 27.32
CA ALA A 354 27.13 33.86 26.33
C ALA A 354 28.44 34.09 25.54
N GLN A 355 29.44 33.22 25.71
CA GLN A 355 30.75 33.25 25.04
C GLN A 355 30.93 32.12 24.01
N LEU A 356 29.92 31.24 23.82
CA LEU A 356 29.92 30.30 22.71
C LEU A 356 29.75 31.06 21.37
N PRO A 357 30.51 30.70 20.32
CA PRO A 357 30.51 31.41 19.04
C PRO A 357 29.12 31.46 18.40
N THR A 358 28.84 32.54 17.68
CA THR A 358 27.62 32.78 16.90
C THR A 358 27.41 31.73 15.80
N PRO A 359 26.17 31.57 15.27
CA PRO A 359 25.71 30.39 14.51
C PRO A 359 26.46 30.03 13.22
N GLU A 360 27.37 30.89 12.74
CA GLU A 360 28.00 30.72 11.43
C GLU A 360 29.19 29.74 11.43
N ASP A 361 29.78 29.41 12.59
CA ASP A 361 31.05 28.65 12.66
C ASP A 361 30.97 27.26 13.34
N ALA A 362 29.81 26.82 13.85
CA ALA A 362 29.65 25.50 14.46
C ALA A 362 28.38 24.81 13.94
N GLY A 363 28.53 23.73 13.17
CA GLY A 363 27.45 22.93 12.58
C GLY A 363 26.26 22.78 13.53
N GLU A 364 25.17 23.47 13.22
CA GLU A 364 24.04 23.62 14.11
C GLU A 364 23.20 22.34 14.07
N PHE A 365 23.14 21.60 15.19
CA PHE A 365 22.29 20.40 15.29
C PHE A 365 20.81 20.81 15.13
N SER A 366 20.25 20.59 13.94
CA SER A 366 18.85 20.86 13.65
C SER A 366 18.03 19.60 13.90
N LEU A 367 16.93 19.68 14.66
CA LEU A 367 16.03 18.55 14.81
C LEU A 367 15.53 18.10 13.42
N PRO A 368 15.59 16.80 13.10
CA PRO A 368 15.11 16.32 11.81
C PRO A 368 13.61 16.55 11.69
N VAL A 369 13.15 16.89 10.48
CA VAL A 369 11.73 16.89 10.15
C VAL A 369 11.26 15.43 10.17
N TRP A 370 10.26 15.11 10.99
CA TRP A 370 9.75 13.74 11.13
C TRP A 370 8.35 13.61 10.53
N LEU A 371 8.23 12.91 9.41
CA LEU A 371 6.95 12.64 8.76
C LEU A 371 6.58 11.17 8.90
N ARG A 372 5.28 10.88 9.04
CA ARG A 372 4.76 9.52 9.22
C ARG A 372 3.73 9.17 8.17
N GLY A 373 3.87 8.01 7.54
CA GLY A 373 2.82 7.34 6.77
C GLY A 373 2.42 6.02 7.43
N ARG A 374 1.12 5.81 7.66
CA ARG A 374 0.59 4.54 8.23
C ARG A 374 -0.10 3.69 7.17
N CYS A 375 0.22 2.40 7.13
CA CYS A 375 -0.52 1.42 6.33
C CYS A 375 -1.61 0.75 7.19
N ARG A 376 -2.85 0.65 6.68
CA ARG A 376 -3.98 0.03 7.39
C ARG A 376 -4.43 -1.22 6.65
N SER A 377 -4.93 -2.21 7.38
CA SER A 377 -5.22 -3.54 6.80
C SER A 377 -6.32 -3.57 5.72
N TYR A 378 -7.15 -2.53 5.64
CA TYR A 378 -8.19 -2.39 4.61
C TYR A 378 -7.82 -1.38 3.51
N ASP A 379 -6.65 -0.72 3.62
CA ASP A 379 -6.15 0.24 2.64
C ASP A 379 -5.30 -0.43 1.54
N GLN A 380 -5.08 -1.76 1.59
CA GLN A 380 -4.27 -2.48 0.57
C GLN A 380 -4.78 -2.29 -0.85
N SER A 381 -6.10 -2.15 -1.02
CA SER A 381 -6.73 -1.86 -2.31
C SER A 381 -6.70 -0.38 -2.73
N TRP A 382 -6.11 0.50 -1.91
CA TRP A 382 -6.14 1.95 -2.09
C TRP A 382 -4.78 2.44 -2.58
N PRO A 383 -4.68 2.90 -3.83
CA PRO A 383 -3.41 3.36 -4.37
C PRO A 383 -2.86 4.53 -3.56
N TYR A 384 -1.55 4.50 -3.33
CA TYR A 384 -0.80 5.57 -2.66
C TYR A 384 -1.22 5.84 -1.21
N SER A 385 -1.91 4.90 -0.56
CA SER A 385 -2.50 5.10 0.78
C SER A 385 -1.48 5.60 1.81
N MET A 386 -0.28 5.00 1.80
CA MET A 386 0.83 5.32 2.68
C MET A 386 1.32 6.77 2.49
N TRP A 387 1.44 7.22 1.24
CA TRP A 387 1.89 8.56 0.88
C TRP A 387 0.83 9.62 1.14
N ARG A 388 -0.44 9.28 0.94
CA ARG A 388 -1.57 10.16 1.25
C ARG A 388 -1.65 10.45 2.76
N ASP A 389 -1.53 9.42 3.62
CA ASP A 389 -1.50 9.59 5.08
C ASP A 389 -0.31 10.49 5.50
N MET A 390 0.84 10.34 4.83
CA MET A 390 2.02 11.18 5.09
C MET A 390 1.86 12.64 4.64
N LEU A 391 1.31 12.88 3.45
CA LEU A 391 1.03 14.23 2.96
C LEU A 391 0.00 14.94 3.84
N GLN A 392 -1.02 14.23 4.30
CA GLN A 392 -2.00 14.75 5.26
C GLN A 392 -1.33 15.12 6.60
N HIS A 393 -0.41 14.29 7.09
CA HIS A 393 0.37 14.60 8.29
C HIS A 393 1.25 15.85 8.10
N TRP A 394 1.91 16.00 6.95
CA TRP A 394 2.74 17.17 6.63
C TRP A 394 1.94 18.48 6.53
N LEU A 395 0.72 18.41 5.97
CA LEU A 395 -0.20 19.55 5.88
C LEU A 395 -0.84 19.91 7.22
N GLY A 396 -0.72 19.05 8.24
CA GLY A 396 -1.36 19.25 9.54
C GLY A 396 -2.88 19.32 9.42
N MET A 397 -3.46 18.41 8.63
CA MET A 397 -4.90 18.34 8.37
C MET A 397 -5.68 18.40 9.69
N GLN A 398 -6.61 19.36 9.79
CA GLN A 398 -7.43 19.56 10.98
C GLN A 398 -8.74 18.77 10.87
N GLN A 399 -9.35 18.46 12.02
CA GLN A 399 -10.66 17.80 12.05
C GLN A 399 -11.71 18.73 11.40
N ASP A 400 -12.59 18.15 10.57
CA ASP A 400 -13.69 18.84 9.86
C ASP A 400 -13.27 19.97 8.86
N GLU A 401 -12.03 19.98 8.37
CA GLU A 401 -11.59 20.96 7.37
C GLU A 401 -12.15 20.66 5.96
N PRO A 402 -12.76 21.64 5.25
CA PRO A 402 -13.21 21.44 3.88
C PRO A 402 -12.03 21.19 2.92
N LEU A 403 -12.24 20.35 1.90
CA LEU A 403 -11.18 19.93 0.96
C LEU A 403 -10.57 21.12 0.20
N GLU A 404 -11.36 22.17 -0.04
CA GLU A 404 -10.90 23.41 -0.63
C GLU A 404 -9.90 24.14 0.27
N ALA A 405 -10.10 24.14 1.58
CA ALA A 405 -9.16 24.74 2.53
C ALA A 405 -7.85 23.92 2.61
N LEU A 406 -7.96 22.58 2.60
CA LEU A 406 -6.79 21.71 2.54
C LEU A 406 -6.01 21.90 1.22
N ARG A 407 -6.72 22.07 0.10
CA ARG A 407 -6.14 22.41 -1.21
C ARG A 407 -5.44 23.75 -1.19
N ASP A 408 -6.08 24.79 -0.66
CA ASP A 408 -5.50 26.13 -0.62
C ASP A 408 -4.24 26.14 0.26
N ARG A 409 -4.26 25.42 1.38
CA ARG A 409 -3.08 25.21 2.22
C ARG A 409 -1.96 24.44 1.50
N LEU A 410 -2.31 23.39 0.74
CA LEU A 410 -1.34 22.66 -0.09
C LEU A 410 -0.73 23.60 -1.13
N ARG A 411 -1.55 24.46 -1.77
CA ARG A 411 -1.07 25.45 -2.74
C ARG A 411 -0.12 26.45 -2.11
N GLU A 412 -0.47 27.02 -0.97
CA GLU A 412 0.38 27.98 -0.24
C GLU A 412 1.71 27.34 0.17
N ARG A 413 1.68 26.12 0.74
CA ARG A 413 2.88 25.36 1.07
C ARG A 413 3.72 25.06 -0.17
N ALA A 414 3.09 24.67 -1.28
CA ALA A 414 3.80 24.41 -2.53
C ALA A 414 4.46 25.69 -3.09
N GLN A 415 3.79 26.84 -3.03
CA GLN A 415 4.37 28.12 -3.41
C GLN A 415 5.56 28.51 -2.52
N GLN A 416 5.49 28.22 -1.22
CA GLN A 416 6.62 28.44 -0.30
C GLN A 416 7.82 27.55 -0.61
N LEU A 417 7.58 26.29 -1.01
CA LEU A 417 8.63 25.32 -1.33
C LEU A 417 9.29 25.57 -2.69
N TRP A 418 8.49 25.88 -3.72
CA TRP A 418 8.94 25.90 -5.12
C TRP A 418 8.84 27.27 -5.81
N GLY A 419 8.37 28.31 -5.12
CA GLY A 419 8.18 29.63 -5.71
C GLY A 419 7.26 29.58 -6.94
N ALA A 420 7.69 30.16 -8.05
CA ALA A 420 6.94 30.17 -9.31
C ALA A 420 6.79 28.78 -9.96
N SER A 421 7.69 27.83 -9.67
CA SER A 421 7.67 26.48 -10.25
C SER A 421 6.68 25.53 -9.57
N TYR A 422 5.90 26.00 -8.58
CA TYR A 422 4.93 25.15 -7.88
C TYR A 422 3.90 24.50 -8.83
N GLN A 423 3.59 25.14 -9.97
CA GLN A 423 2.64 24.66 -10.97
C GLN A 423 3.04 23.31 -11.58
N GLU A 424 4.33 22.94 -11.52
CA GLU A 424 4.83 21.66 -12.03
C GLU A 424 4.57 20.49 -11.06
N THR A 425 4.33 20.76 -9.78
CA THR A 425 4.26 19.71 -8.71
C THR A 425 2.93 19.73 -7.97
N TYR A 426 2.39 20.91 -7.67
CA TYR A 426 1.16 21.10 -6.92
C TYR A 426 -0.06 20.35 -7.50
N PRO A 427 -0.34 20.40 -8.82
CA PRO A 427 -1.53 19.74 -9.37
C PRO A 427 -1.52 18.24 -9.12
N PHE A 428 -0.35 17.63 -9.18
CA PHE A 428 -0.16 16.19 -8.99
C PHE A 428 -0.27 15.78 -7.52
N LEU A 429 0.29 16.56 -6.58
CA LEU A 429 0.09 16.31 -5.14
C LEU A 429 -1.38 16.49 -4.73
N ALA A 430 -2.07 17.50 -5.30
CA ALA A 430 -3.48 17.75 -5.04
C ALA A 430 -4.36 16.62 -5.59
N ALA A 431 -4.08 16.16 -6.81
CA ALA A 431 -4.76 15.02 -7.41
C ALA A 431 -4.50 13.70 -6.67
N LEU A 432 -3.27 13.49 -6.17
CA LEU A 432 -2.92 12.33 -5.33
C LEU A 432 -3.75 12.30 -4.04
N LEU A 433 -4.02 13.47 -3.44
CA LEU A 433 -4.91 13.61 -2.30
C LEU A 433 -6.40 13.61 -2.67
N ALA A 434 -6.72 13.64 -3.96
CA ALA A 434 -8.04 13.79 -4.54
C ALA A 434 -8.77 15.07 -4.10
N LEU A 435 -8.06 16.20 -4.16
CA LEU A 435 -8.57 17.53 -3.84
C LEU A 435 -9.21 18.20 -5.07
N PRO A 436 -10.24 19.06 -4.86
CA PRO A 436 -10.93 19.74 -5.96
C PRO A 436 -10.04 20.82 -6.60
N LEU A 437 -9.43 20.50 -7.73
CA LEU A 437 -8.50 21.37 -8.45
C LEU A 437 -9.19 22.52 -9.21
N GLU A 438 -8.42 23.57 -9.48
CA GLU A 438 -8.81 24.64 -10.40
C GLU A 438 -9.01 24.10 -11.83
N ALA A 439 -9.85 24.76 -12.62
CA ALA A 439 -10.24 24.28 -13.95
C ALA A 439 -9.03 24.07 -14.89
N GLU A 440 -8.06 25.00 -14.86
CA GLU A 440 -6.84 24.92 -15.68
C GLU A 440 -6.01 23.66 -15.38
N PHE A 441 -5.92 23.25 -14.11
CA PHE A 441 -5.20 22.04 -13.71
C PHE A 441 -6.02 20.78 -13.95
N THR A 442 -7.35 20.88 -13.85
CA THR A 442 -8.24 19.76 -14.20
C THR A 442 -8.12 19.41 -15.69
N ASP A 443 -8.08 20.42 -16.56
CA ASP A 443 -7.85 20.25 -17.99
C ASP A 443 -6.45 19.69 -18.29
N LEU A 444 -5.43 20.12 -17.54
CA LEU A 444 -4.06 19.59 -17.66
C LEU A 444 -4.01 18.09 -17.35
N LEU A 445 -4.60 17.66 -16.23
CA LEU A 445 -4.64 16.25 -15.85
C LEU A 445 -5.48 15.43 -16.84
N GLY A 446 -6.59 15.97 -17.35
CA GLY A 446 -7.45 15.30 -18.32
C GLY A 446 -6.81 15.04 -19.68
N ARG A 447 -5.71 15.71 -20.01
CA ARG A 447 -4.93 15.50 -21.25
C ARG A 447 -3.85 14.42 -21.11
N LEU A 448 -3.49 14.06 -19.88
CA LEU A 448 -2.48 13.03 -19.63
C LEU A 448 -3.13 11.65 -19.72
N ASP A 449 -2.45 10.72 -20.40
CA ASP A 449 -2.75 9.31 -20.23
C ASP A 449 -2.43 8.87 -18.79
N ALA A 450 -3.04 7.77 -18.37
CA ALA A 450 -2.96 7.30 -16.99
C ALA A 450 -1.49 7.01 -16.57
N GLU A 451 -0.65 6.52 -17.49
CA GLU A 451 0.75 6.20 -17.22
C GLU A 451 1.59 7.45 -16.96
N SER A 452 1.45 8.44 -17.85
CA SER A 452 2.02 9.77 -17.66
C SER A 452 1.59 10.37 -16.33
N LEU A 453 0.33 10.18 -15.91
CA LEU A 453 -0.18 10.68 -14.63
C LEU A 453 0.53 10.02 -13.43
N LYS A 454 0.70 8.70 -13.42
CA LYS A 454 1.48 8.00 -12.37
C LYS A 454 2.90 8.54 -12.26
N ARG A 455 3.59 8.72 -13.39
CA ARG A 455 4.95 9.27 -13.35
C ARG A 455 5.00 10.68 -12.80
N GLN A 456 4.00 11.50 -13.10
CA GLN A 456 3.92 12.84 -12.52
C GLN A 456 3.64 12.79 -11.01
N PHE A 457 2.84 11.83 -10.52
CA PHE A 457 2.72 11.61 -9.06
C PHE A 457 4.08 11.23 -8.44
N PHE A 458 4.82 10.33 -9.09
CA PHE A 458 6.12 9.89 -8.61
C PHE A 458 7.12 11.05 -8.57
N ARG A 459 7.22 11.80 -9.66
CA ARG A 459 8.06 12.99 -9.76
C ARG A 459 7.67 14.04 -8.73
N ALA A 460 6.37 14.28 -8.53
CA ALA A 460 5.89 15.26 -7.58
C ALA A 460 6.24 14.90 -6.13
N VAL A 461 6.04 13.64 -5.74
CA VAL A 461 6.40 13.15 -4.39
C VAL A 461 7.92 13.15 -4.20
N ARG A 462 8.69 12.72 -5.21
CA ARG A 462 10.16 12.78 -5.16
C ARG A 462 10.66 14.22 -5.04
N ALA A 463 10.10 15.17 -5.80
CA ALA A 463 10.43 16.59 -5.70
C ALA A 463 10.07 17.16 -4.32
N TRP A 464 8.94 16.74 -3.75
CA TRP A 464 8.53 17.11 -2.40
C TRP A 464 9.52 16.63 -1.33
N VAL A 465 9.91 15.36 -1.36
CA VAL A 465 10.93 14.82 -0.45
C VAL A 465 12.27 15.53 -0.65
N THR A 466 12.66 15.78 -1.90
CA THR A 466 13.92 16.47 -2.24
C THR A 466 13.99 17.87 -1.64
N VAL A 467 12.95 18.69 -1.82
CA VAL A 467 12.94 20.06 -1.28
C VAL A 467 12.90 20.06 0.24
N LEU A 468 12.16 19.15 0.88
CA LEU A 468 12.18 19.03 2.34
C LEU A 468 13.57 18.64 2.87
N ALA A 469 14.26 17.71 2.21
CA ALA A 469 15.59 17.29 2.60
C ALA A 469 16.67 18.37 2.40
N HIS A 470 16.44 19.32 1.47
CA HIS A 470 17.30 20.49 1.32
C HIS A 470 17.11 21.53 2.43
N GLN A 471 15.96 21.55 3.11
CA GLN A 471 15.72 22.43 4.26
C GLN A 471 16.37 21.91 5.54
N GLY A 472 16.68 20.61 5.61
CA GLY A 472 17.38 19.99 6.73
C GLY A 472 17.21 18.47 6.75
N PRO A 473 17.80 17.79 7.75
CA PRO A 473 17.66 16.34 7.97
C PRO A 473 16.19 15.90 7.99
N LEU A 474 15.86 14.84 7.25
CA LEU A 474 14.49 14.35 7.07
C LEU A 474 14.37 12.88 7.48
N VAL A 475 13.43 12.56 8.37
CA VAL A 475 13.08 11.18 8.73
C VAL A 475 11.67 10.86 8.23
N LEU A 476 11.58 9.87 7.34
CA LEU A 476 10.33 9.38 6.78
C LEU A 476 10.01 8.02 7.39
N PHE A 477 9.04 8.01 8.31
CA PHE A 477 8.66 6.84 9.10
C PHE A 477 7.40 6.18 8.55
N PHE A 478 7.54 4.94 8.09
CA PHE A 478 6.44 4.11 7.60
C PHE A 478 6.16 2.97 8.57
N SER A 479 4.91 2.88 9.04
CA SER A 479 4.51 1.86 10.02
C SER A 479 3.50 0.88 9.46
N ASP A 480 3.64 -0.38 9.87
CA ASP A 480 2.75 -1.49 9.49
C ASP A 480 2.76 -1.78 7.99
N VAL A 481 3.92 -1.62 7.35
CA VAL A 481 4.12 -1.72 5.89
C VAL A 481 3.79 -3.11 5.34
N GLN A 482 3.59 -4.14 6.18
CA GLN A 482 2.98 -5.40 5.71
C GLN A 482 1.59 -5.23 5.05
N TRP A 483 0.90 -4.12 5.33
CA TRP A 483 -0.41 -3.76 4.77
C TRP A 483 -0.33 -2.71 3.63
N VAL A 484 0.86 -2.43 3.11
CA VAL A 484 1.06 -1.43 2.06
C VAL A 484 0.42 -1.86 0.73
N ASP A 485 -0.09 -0.90 -0.05
CA ASP A 485 -0.48 -1.11 -1.45
C ASP A 485 0.75 -1.19 -2.36
N SER A 486 0.62 -1.92 -3.47
CA SER A 486 1.74 -2.18 -4.39
C SER A 486 2.29 -0.88 -4.99
N THR A 487 1.40 0.02 -5.41
CA THR A 487 1.77 1.30 -6.01
C THR A 487 2.52 2.21 -5.02
N SER A 488 2.17 2.21 -3.73
CA SER A 488 2.92 2.92 -2.67
C SER A 488 4.34 2.40 -2.50
N LEU A 489 4.55 1.08 -2.62
CA LEU A 489 5.91 0.48 -2.55
C LEU A 489 6.74 0.85 -3.77
N GLU A 490 6.16 0.81 -4.97
CA GLU A 490 6.85 1.25 -6.19
C GLU A 490 7.30 2.70 -6.07
N LEU A 491 6.42 3.59 -5.58
CA LEU A 491 6.78 4.98 -5.32
C LEU A 491 7.89 5.11 -4.25
N LEU A 492 7.89 4.24 -3.24
CA LEU A 492 8.98 4.18 -2.26
C LEU A 492 10.30 3.79 -2.92
N GLN A 493 10.33 2.75 -3.74
CA GLN A 493 11.53 2.34 -4.48
C GLN A 493 12.12 3.48 -5.31
N GLU A 494 11.26 4.24 -5.99
CA GLU A 494 11.65 5.40 -6.82
C GLU A 494 12.21 6.58 -6.00
N CYS A 495 11.83 6.69 -4.73
CA CYS A 495 12.35 7.71 -3.83
C CYS A 495 13.59 7.27 -3.04
N LEU A 496 13.84 5.97 -2.84
CA LEU A 496 14.99 5.47 -2.08
C LEU A 496 16.34 6.05 -2.53
N PRO A 497 16.67 6.21 -3.83
CA PRO A 497 17.94 6.78 -4.28
C PRO A 497 18.26 8.17 -3.71
N LEU A 498 17.26 8.92 -3.21
CA LEU A 498 17.50 10.21 -2.57
C LEU A 498 18.40 10.11 -1.34
N CYS A 499 18.48 8.94 -0.67
CA CYS A 499 19.36 8.78 0.50
C CYS A 499 20.86 8.76 0.15
N ASP A 500 21.22 8.59 -1.13
CA ASP A 500 22.62 8.63 -1.54
C ASP A 500 23.19 10.05 -1.60
N THR A 501 22.34 11.03 -1.89
CA THR A 501 22.73 12.42 -2.13
C THR A 501 22.17 13.41 -1.13
N LEU A 502 21.13 13.04 -0.37
CA LEU A 502 20.41 13.91 0.56
C LEU A 502 20.35 13.30 1.98
N PRO A 503 20.23 14.13 3.04
CA PRO A 503 20.11 13.67 4.42
C PRO A 503 18.70 13.14 4.75
N VAL A 504 18.29 12.07 4.05
CA VAL A 504 16.99 11.41 4.24
C VAL A 504 17.18 10.02 4.87
N LEU A 505 16.44 9.76 5.95
CA LEU A 505 16.34 8.44 6.57
C LEU A 505 14.98 7.82 6.28
N TRP A 506 15.00 6.71 5.54
CA TRP A 506 13.83 5.89 5.26
C TRP A 506 13.65 4.85 6.37
N LEU A 507 12.73 5.08 7.31
CA LEU A 507 12.46 4.16 8.43
C LEU A 507 11.21 3.32 8.14
N VAL A 508 11.42 2.09 7.68
CA VAL A 508 10.35 1.16 7.25
C VAL A 508 10.13 0.09 8.31
N VAL A 509 8.93 0.03 8.88
CA VAL A 509 8.60 -0.86 10.00
C VAL A 509 7.50 -1.84 9.62
N PHE A 510 7.81 -3.14 9.66
CA PHE A 510 6.92 -4.19 9.21
C PHE A 510 7.06 -5.51 9.99
N ARG A 511 6.19 -6.47 9.68
CA ARG A 511 6.26 -7.86 10.16
C ARG A 511 6.80 -8.75 9.04
N PRO A 512 7.64 -9.74 9.34
CA PRO A 512 8.13 -10.68 8.33
C PRO A 512 6.98 -11.60 7.89
N ASP A 513 6.27 -11.20 6.84
CA ASP A 513 5.23 -12.00 6.18
C ASP A 513 5.68 -12.29 4.74
N ARG A 514 5.88 -13.58 4.42
CA ARG A 514 6.34 -14.02 3.09
C ARG A 514 5.31 -13.79 1.98
N ASN A 515 4.04 -13.63 2.34
CA ASN A 515 2.97 -13.40 1.37
C ASN A 515 2.75 -11.90 1.10
N SER A 516 3.39 -11.02 1.87
CA SER A 516 3.25 -9.57 1.71
C SER A 516 4.22 -9.03 0.66
N PRO A 517 3.83 -8.04 -0.18
CA PRO A 517 4.73 -7.37 -1.13
C PRO A 517 6.01 -6.82 -0.49
N VAL A 518 5.97 -6.47 0.80
CA VAL A 518 7.13 -5.96 1.55
C VAL A 518 8.27 -6.98 1.65
N TRP A 519 7.99 -8.28 1.51
CA TRP A 519 9.00 -9.34 1.50
C TRP A 519 9.96 -9.20 0.32
N ASN A 520 9.42 -8.98 -0.87
CA ASN A 520 10.22 -8.76 -2.09
C ASN A 520 10.93 -7.41 -2.02
N PHE A 521 10.27 -6.39 -1.50
CA PHE A 521 10.87 -5.07 -1.27
C PHE A 521 12.10 -5.15 -0.36
N GLN A 522 12.06 -5.92 0.74
CA GLN A 522 13.21 -6.13 1.60
C GLN A 522 14.42 -6.70 0.83
N HIS A 523 14.18 -7.67 -0.07
CA HIS A 523 15.24 -8.25 -0.89
C HIS A 523 15.84 -7.21 -1.84
N TYR A 524 14.98 -6.46 -2.55
CA TYR A 524 15.40 -5.35 -3.42
C TYR A 524 16.32 -4.35 -2.70
N VAL A 525 15.90 -3.85 -1.53
CA VAL A 525 16.70 -2.89 -0.75
C VAL A 525 18.04 -3.49 -0.31
N SER A 526 18.07 -4.78 0.03
CA SER A 526 19.29 -5.47 0.45
C SER A 526 20.29 -5.65 -0.68
N THR A 527 19.81 -5.77 -1.92
CA THR A 527 20.64 -5.95 -3.11
C THR A 527 21.12 -4.61 -3.68
N GLU A 528 20.23 -3.62 -3.80
CA GLU A 528 20.52 -2.34 -4.46
C GLU A 528 21.16 -1.29 -3.55
N PHE A 529 20.84 -1.31 -2.24
CA PHE A 529 21.32 -0.31 -1.27
C PHE A 529 22.10 -0.91 -0.09
N PRO A 530 22.99 -1.91 -0.27
CA PRO A 530 23.70 -2.54 0.84
C PRO A 530 24.60 -1.56 1.61
N HIS A 531 25.07 -0.49 0.95
CA HIS A 531 25.90 0.57 1.55
C HIS A 531 25.12 1.58 2.41
N ARG A 532 23.78 1.66 2.26
CA ARG A 532 22.90 2.56 3.01
C ARG A 532 21.95 1.83 3.97
N LEU A 533 21.84 0.51 3.85
CA LEU A 533 20.89 -0.30 4.60
C LEU A 533 21.40 -0.65 6.01
N THR A 534 20.57 -0.37 7.01
CA THR A 534 20.68 -0.93 8.36
C THR A 534 19.47 -1.80 8.65
N TYR A 535 19.70 -3.11 8.80
CA TYR A 535 18.65 -4.07 9.14
C TYR A 535 18.58 -4.26 10.67
N LEU A 536 17.43 -3.96 11.27
CA LEU A 536 17.16 -4.12 12.69
C LEU A 536 16.04 -5.14 12.90
N SER A 537 16.37 -6.31 13.42
CA SER A 537 15.36 -7.30 13.83
C SER A 537 15.25 -7.30 15.35
N LEU A 538 14.02 -7.16 15.88
CA LEU A 538 13.77 -7.20 17.31
C LEU A 538 13.48 -8.64 17.77
N PRO A 539 14.41 -9.30 18.48
CA PRO A 539 14.14 -10.61 19.05
C PRO A 539 13.20 -10.51 20.26
N PRO A 540 12.55 -11.61 20.67
CA PRO A 540 11.93 -11.70 21.99
C PRO A 540 12.91 -11.32 23.11
N LEU A 541 12.40 -10.70 24.17
CA LEU A 541 13.19 -10.44 25.38
C LEU A 541 13.66 -11.77 25.96
N SER A 542 14.90 -11.80 26.45
CA SER A 542 15.40 -12.91 27.26
C SER A 542 14.60 -13.06 28.56
N ALA A 543 14.75 -14.20 29.24
CA ALA A 543 14.08 -14.43 30.52
C ALA A 543 14.49 -13.40 31.59
N GLU A 544 15.77 -12.98 31.58
CA GLU A 544 16.30 -11.96 32.50
C GLU A 544 15.69 -10.59 32.22
N GLU A 545 15.66 -10.16 30.95
CA GLU A 545 15.05 -8.90 30.53
C GLU A 545 13.53 -8.87 30.74
N SER A 546 12.87 -10.01 30.52
CA SER A 546 11.43 -10.16 30.76
C SER A 546 11.10 -10.06 32.25
N LEU A 547 11.96 -10.60 33.13
CA LEU A 547 11.82 -10.47 34.57
C LEU A 547 12.08 -9.03 35.01
N GLU A 548 13.10 -8.37 34.45
CA GLU A 548 13.39 -6.96 34.72
C GLU A 548 12.21 -6.06 34.34
N LEU A 549 11.57 -6.31 33.19
CA LEU A 549 10.37 -5.58 32.77
C LEU A 549 9.19 -5.84 33.70
N LEU A 550 8.99 -7.08 34.12
CA LEU A 550 7.92 -7.45 35.06
C LEU A 550 8.14 -6.79 36.43
N ASP A 551 9.37 -6.85 36.96
CA ASP A 551 9.76 -6.20 38.21
C ASP A 551 9.61 -4.67 38.14
N TRP A 552 9.80 -4.06 36.98
CA TRP A 552 9.53 -2.64 36.79
C TRP A 552 8.03 -2.32 36.81
N LEU A 553 7.21 -3.14 36.13
CA LEU A 553 5.76 -2.94 36.02
C LEU A 553 5.04 -3.10 37.36
N ILE A 554 5.40 -4.14 38.13
CA ILE A 554 4.68 -4.54 39.34
C ILE A 554 5.56 -4.59 40.60
N GLY A 555 6.83 -4.23 40.54
CA GLY A 555 7.76 -4.28 41.67
C GLY A 555 8.45 -5.63 41.85
N ALA A 556 9.71 -5.59 42.29
CA ALA A 556 10.52 -6.78 42.50
C ALA A 556 9.96 -7.68 43.62
N LYS A 557 9.92 -8.99 43.37
CA LYS A 557 9.41 -10.02 44.31
C LYS A 557 7.92 -9.88 44.69
N THR A 558 7.15 -9.11 43.93
CA THR A 558 5.70 -8.99 44.13
C THR A 558 4.99 -10.31 43.83
N LEU A 559 5.45 -11.04 42.79
CA LEU A 559 4.97 -12.39 42.47
C LEU A 559 5.88 -13.45 43.11
N PRO A 560 5.32 -14.59 43.59
CA PRO A 560 6.13 -15.74 43.98
C PRO A 560 6.98 -16.23 42.81
N GLU A 561 8.20 -16.69 43.08
CA GLU A 561 9.17 -17.11 42.05
C GLU A 561 8.60 -18.16 41.08
N GLN A 562 7.81 -19.10 41.58
CA GLN A 562 7.11 -20.12 40.78
C GLN A 562 6.10 -19.52 39.79
N VAL A 563 5.41 -18.46 40.19
CA VAL A 563 4.43 -17.75 39.35
C VAL A 563 5.15 -16.91 38.32
N SER A 564 6.21 -16.18 38.71
CA SER A 564 7.05 -15.44 37.78
C SER A 564 7.63 -16.34 36.69
N GLN A 565 8.12 -17.53 37.02
CA GLN A 565 8.62 -18.48 36.01
C GLN A 565 7.53 -18.91 35.01
N VAL A 566 6.31 -19.16 35.46
CA VAL A 566 5.17 -19.49 34.57
C VAL A 566 4.79 -18.31 33.67
N VAL A 567 4.80 -17.09 34.22
CA VAL A 567 4.56 -15.85 33.45
C VAL A 567 5.62 -15.69 32.36
N LEU A 568 6.90 -15.84 32.70
CA LEU A 568 8.01 -15.70 31.75
C LEU A 568 7.95 -16.77 30.65
N GLN A 569 7.59 -18.01 31.01
CA GLN A 569 7.43 -19.10 30.04
C GLN A 569 6.29 -18.82 29.05
N ARG A 570 5.15 -18.30 29.53
CA ARG A 570 3.98 -18.00 28.67
C ARG A 570 4.12 -16.71 27.88
N ALA A 571 4.86 -15.74 28.41
CA ALA A 571 5.14 -14.50 27.71
C ALA A 571 6.02 -14.71 26.49
N GLU A 572 6.86 -15.76 26.49
CA GLU A 572 7.84 -16.07 25.44
C GLU A 572 8.66 -14.83 25.03
N GLY A 573 8.99 -13.96 26.00
CA GLY A 573 9.73 -12.73 25.76
C GLY A 573 8.95 -11.59 25.09
N ASN A 574 7.62 -11.65 25.00
CA ASN A 574 6.79 -10.60 24.43
C ASN A 574 6.49 -9.49 25.47
N PRO A 575 7.03 -8.26 25.30
CA PRO A 575 6.85 -7.16 26.25
C PRO A 575 5.38 -6.77 26.43
N TYR A 576 4.60 -6.81 25.35
CA TYR A 576 3.18 -6.45 25.38
C TYR A 576 2.37 -7.44 26.21
N TYR A 577 2.69 -8.73 26.16
CA TYR A 577 2.04 -9.73 27.01
C TYR A 577 2.31 -9.49 28.50
N LEU A 578 3.56 -9.21 28.87
CA LEU A 578 3.93 -8.92 30.26
C LEU A 578 3.20 -7.68 30.79
N HIS A 579 3.09 -6.64 29.95
CA HIS A 579 2.34 -5.43 30.28
C HIS A 579 0.84 -5.71 30.46
N GLU A 580 0.22 -6.40 29.51
CA GLU A 580 -1.20 -6.74 29.57
C GLU A 580 -1.52 -7.66 30.76
N LEU A 581 -0.62 -8.59 31.10
CA LEU A 581 -0.79 -9.45 32.27
C LEU A 581 -0.75 -8.67 33.58
N ALA A 582 0.21 -7.75 33.72
CA ALA A 582 0.26 -6.86 34.87
C ALA A 582 -1.03 -6.05 35.00
N ASN A 583 -1.50 -5.42 33.92
CA ASN A 583 -2.75 -4.67 33.90
C ASN A 583 -3.96 -5.55 34.22
N ALA A 584 -4.02 -6.77 33.68
CA ALA A 584 -5.11 -7.71 33.93
C ALA A 584 -5.18 -8.14 35.40
N LEU A 585 -4.05 -8.29 36.08
CA LEU A 585 -3.98 -8.62 37.51
C LEU A 585 -4.37 -7.41 38.39
N ILE A 586 -4.01 -6.19 37.97
CA ILE A 586 -4.42 -4.94 38.63
C ILE A 586 -5.94 -4.77 38.54
N ALA A 587 -6.50 -4.90 37.34
CA ALA A 587 -7.94 -4.78 37.10
C ALA A 587 -8.78 -5.84 37.84
N GLN A 588 -8.20 -7.01 38.16
CA GLN A 588 -8.88 -8.03 38.98
C GLN A 588 -8.85 -7.72 40.48
N GLY A 589 -8.16 -6.66 40.91
CA GLY A 589 -7.86 -6.41 42.32
C GLY A 589 -6.94 -7.47 42.93
N VAL A 590 -6.29 -8.30 42.11
CA VAL A 590 -5.30 -9.28 42.57
C VAL A 590 -4.00 -8.57 42.94
N LEU A 591 -3.61 -7.55 42.16
CA LEU A 591 -2.55 -6.60 42.49
C LEU A 591 -3.17 -5.28 42.93
N VAL A 592 -2.92 -4.89 44.18
CA VAL A 592 -3.34 -3.58 44.73
C VAL A 592 -2.12 -2.80 45.21
N ARG A 593 -2.18 -1.46 45.16
CA ARG A 593 -1.12 -0.63 45.73
C ARG A 593 -1.29 -0.55 47.25
N ASP A 594 -0.22 -0.86 47.96
CA ASP A 594 -0.12 -0.69 49.40
C ASP A 594 -0.19 0.80 49.77
N SER A 595 -1.03 1.13 50.75
CA SER A 595 -1.35 2.51 51.13
C SER A 595 -0.21 3.26 51.83
N GLU A 596 0.75 2.55 52.42
CA GLU A 596 1.87 3.15 53.17
C GLU A 596 3.15 3.21 52.32
N THR A 597 3.39 2.21 51.49
CA THR A 597 4.63 2.07 50.71
C THR A 597 4.47 2.41 49.22
N GLY A 598 3.24 2.41 48.70
CA GLY A 598 2.95 2.62 47.28
C GLY A 598 3.35 1.46 46.36
N ALA A 599 3.91 0.39 46.92
CA ALA A 599 4.31 -0.83 46.22
C ALA A 599 3.11 -1.72 45.90
N TRP A 600 3.20 -2.53 44.85
CA TRP A 600 2.14 -3.50 44.55
C TRP A 600 2.20 -4.69 45.49
N LYS A 601 1.04 -5.17 45.92
CA LYS A 601 0.87 -6.31 46.81
C LYS A 601 -0.22 -7.22 46.29
N LEU A 602 0.00 -8.53 46.43
CA LEU A 602 -1.00 -9.55 46.14
C LEU A 602 -2.08 -9.59 47.22
N THR A 603 -3.35 -9.55 46.80
CA THR A 603 -4.50 -9.72 47.70
C THR A 603 -4.82 -11.19 47.99
N CYS A 604 -4.40 -12.11 47.09
CA CYS A 604 -4.58 -13.55 47.23
C CYS A 604 -3.40 -14.35 46.61
N PRO A 605 -3.24 -15.65 46.96
CA PRO A 605 -2.25 -16.53 46.33
C PRO A 605 -2.65 -16.84 44.88
N ILE A 606 -1.75 -16.63 43.93
CA ILE A 606 -1.94 -16.97 42.50
C ILE A 606 -1.35 -18.36 42.23
N THR A 607 -2.11 -19.25 41.57
CA THR A 607 -1.59 -20.52 41.05
C THR A 607 -1.33 -20.46 39.54
N SER A 608 -0.54 -21.39 39.00
CA SER A 608 -0.23 -21.44 37.55
C SER A 608 -1.46 -21.68 36.66
N LEU A 609 -2.55 -22.21 37.23
CA LEU A 609 -3.83 -22.43 36.57
C LEU A 609 -4.66 -21.13 36.40
N ASP A 610 -4.40 -20.10 37.22
CA ASP A 610 -5.16 -18.84 37.21
C ASP A 610 -4.62 -17.83 36.18
N LEU A 611 -3.44 -18.11 35.62
CA LEU A 611 -2.77 -17.25 34.64
C LEU A 611 -3.19 -17.65 33.21
N PRO A 612 -3.54 -16.69 32.33
CA PRO A 612 -3.93 -16.97 30.94
C PRO A 612 -2.83 -17.66 30.13
N GLU A 613 -3.16 -18.67 29.33
CA GLU A 613 -2.20 -19.44 28.53
C GLU A 613 -1.61 -18.67 27.33
N SER A 614 -2.30 -17.63 26.84
CA SER A 614 -1.85 -16.81 25.71
C SER A 614 -2.33 -15.36 25.81
N LEU A 615 -1.72 -14.47 25.01
CA LEU A 615 -2.17 -13.08 24.88
C LEU A 615 -3.62 -12.98 24.39
N GLN A 616 -4.04 -13.90 23.51
CA GLN A 616 -5.42 -13.99 23.06
C GLN A 616 -6.37 -14.33 24.21
N THR A 617 -6.01 -15.29 25.08
CA THR A 617 -6.80 -15.66 26.26
C THR A 617 -6.95 -14.49 27.23
N LEU A 618 -5.91 -13.67 27.38
CA LEU A 618 -5.96 -12.47 28.23
C LEU A 618 -6.89 -11.40 27.65
N LEU A 619 -6.78 -11.12 26.35
CA LEU A 619 -7.65 -10.16 25.68
C LEU A 619 -9.12 -10.65 25.63
N LEU A 620 -9.35 -11.96 25.47
CA LEU A 620 -10.66 -12.57 25.61
C LEU A 620 -11.21 -12.40 27.03
N ALA A 621 -10.41 -12.64 28.06
CA ALA A 621 -10.83 -12.41 29.44
C ALA A 621 -11.15 -10.92 29.71
N ARG A 622 -10.44 -10.00 29.07
CA ARG A 622 -10.72 -8.56 29.14
C ARG A 622 -12.03 -8.21 28.44
N LEU A 623 -12.29 -8.78 27.27
CA LEU A 623 -13.58 -8.71 26.56
C LEU A 623 -14.72 -9.30 27.40
N ASP A 624 -14.47 -10.42 28.09
CA ASP A 624 -15.48 -11.13 28.87
C ASP A 624 -15.93 -10.41 30.14
N ARG A 625 -15.13 -9.46 30.63
CA ARG A 625 -15.50 -8.57 31.74
C ARG A 625 -16.36 -7.40 31.32
N LEU A 626 -16.35 -7.04 30.05
CA LEU A 626 -17.19 -5.95 29.57
C LEU A 626 -18.66 -6.31 29.77
N PRO A 627 -19.50 -5.34 30.22
CA PRO A 627 -20.94 -5.50 30.21
C PRO A 627 -21.41 -6.02 28.84
N PRO A 628 -22.42 -6.92 28.79
CA PRO A 628 -22.84 -7.56 27.54
C PRO A 628 -23.10 -6.58 26.39
N ASP A 629 -23.76 -5.45 26.68
CA ASP A 629 -24.09 -4.43 25.68
C ASP A 629 -22.84 -3.67 25.20
N VAL A 630 -21.87 -3.43 26.09
CA VAL A 630 -20.60 -2.75 25.74
C VAL A 630 -19.69 -3.67 24.93
N ARG A 631 -19.63 -4.95 25.29
CA ARG A 631 -18.91 -5.99 24.54
C ARG A 631 -19.46 -6.10 23.12
N HIS A 632 -20.78 -6.06 23.00
CA HIS A 632 -21.47 -6.09 21.72
C HIS A 632 -21.09 -4.91 20.81
N VAL A 633 -21.03 -3.69 21.37
CA VAL A 633 -20.56 -2.48 20.65
C VAL A 633 -19.12 -2.67 20.16
N LEU A 634 -18.23 -3.18 21.00
CA LEU A 634 -16.83 -3.41 20.61
C LEU A 634 -16.66 -4.48 19.53
N GLN A 635 -17.43 -5.58 19.62
CA GLN A 635 -17.46 -6.63 18.61
C GLN A 635 -18.01 -6.11 17.27
N ALA A 636 -19.09 -5.33 17.30
CA ALA A 636 -19.64 -4.68 16.11
C ALA A 636 -18.63 -3.72 15.46
N ALA A 637 -17.93 -2.91 16.26
CA ALA A 637 -16.85 -2.05 15.78
C ALA A 637 -15.69 -2.83 15.13
N ALA A 638 -15.36 -4.02 15.66
CA ALA A 638 -14.28 -4.85 15.14
C ALA A 638 -14.53 -5.37 13.71
N VAL A 639 -15.81 -5.48 13.31
CA VAL A 639 -16.23 -5.84 11.94
C VAL A 639 -16.02 -4.69 10.95
N ILE A 640 -16.21 -3.44 11.39
CA ILE A 640 -16.00 -2.26 10.54
C ILE A 640 -14.52 -2.12 10.19
N GLY A 641 -13.63 -2.23 11.19
CA GLY A 641 -12.20 -2.16 10.96
C GLY A 641 -11.40 -1.79 12.21
N SER A 642 -10.08 -1.63 12.05
CA SER A 642 -9.22 -1.10 13.13
C SER A 642 -9.45 0.38 13.40
N VAL A 643 -10.05 1.08 12.44
CA VAL A 643 -10.64 2.40 12.56
C VAL A 643 -12.10 2.26 12.14
N PHE A 644 -13.00 2.91 12.85
CA PHE A 644 -14.43 2.86 12.59
C PHE A 644 -15.09 4.19 12.92
N TRP A 645 -16.26 4.43 12.37
CA TRP A 645 -16.98 5.71 12.50
C TRP A 645 -18.31 5.53 13.22
N GLU A 646 -18.65 6.50 14.06
CA GLU A 646 -19.85 6.51 14.88
C GLU A 646 -21.11 6.26 14.04
N ARG A 647 -21.29 6.93 12.89
CA ARG A 647 -22.50 6.75 12.05
C ARG A 647 -22.58 5.38 11.40
N VAL A 648 -21.45 4.78 11.02
CA VAL A 648 -21.42 3.41 10.48
C VAL A 648 -21.74 2.41 11.59
N LEU A 649 -21.21 2.62 12.79
CA LEU A 649 -21.50 1.79 13.96
C LEU A 649 -22.95 1.94 14.45
N GLN A 650 -23.54 3.13 14.33
CA GLN A 650 -24.96 3.38 14.61
C GLN A 650 -25.88 2.52 13.75
N VAL A 651 -25.47 2.16 12.52
CA VAL A 651 -26.25 1.23 11.70
C VAL A 651 -26.31 -0.16 12.32
N LEU A 652 -25.30 -0.58 13.09
CA LEU A 652 -25.31 -1.84 13.84
C LEU A 652 -26.02 -1.70 15.20
N ILE A 653 -25.82 -0.56 15.87
CA ILE A 653 -26.31 -0.24 17.23
C ILE A 653 -27.16 1.06 17.16
N PRO A 654 -28.48 0.97 16.93
CA PRO A 654 -29.32 2.13 16.57
C PRO A 654 -29.51 3.17 17.68
N GLU A 655 -29.40 2.76 18.94
CA GLU A 655 -29.69 3.59 20.11
C GLU A 655 -28.53 4.58 20.36
N THR A 656 -28.70 5.83 19.91
CA THR A 656 -27.58 6.79 19.82
C THR A 656 -27.03 7.25 21.17
N GLU A 657 -27.89 7.46 22.17
CA GLU A 657 -27.44 7.89 23.50
C GLU A 657 -26.71 6.77 24.26
N THR A 658 -27.21 5.53 24.18
CA THR A 658 -26.56 4.36 24.80
C THR A 658 -25.26 4.00 24.07
N LEU A 659 -25.20 4.13 22.75
CA LEU A 659 -23.97 3.91 21.98
C LEU A 659 -22.85 4.85 22.42
N ARG A 660 -23.13 6.15 22.61
CA ARG A 660 -22.11 7.12 23.08
C ARG A 660 -21.62 6.81 24.49
N GLN A 661 -22.53 6.39 25.37
CA GLN A 661 -22.16 5.94 26.71
C GLN A 661 -21.25 4.71 26.66
N HIS A 662 -21.57 3.73 25.79
CA HIS A 662 -20.74 2.53 25.60
C HIS A 662 -19.39 2.85 24.95
N LEU A 663 -19.33 3.76 23.97
CA LEU A 663 -18.06 4.20 23.38
C LEU A 663 -17.18 4.91 24.42
N THR A 664 -17.79 5.78 25.24
CA THR A 664 -17.10 6.44 26.37
C THR A 664 -16.57 5.40 27.36
N TYR A 665 -17.37 4.37 27.67
CA TYR A 665 -16.93 3.26 28.52
C TYR A 665 -15.74 2.51 27.90
N LEU A 666 -15.79 2.17 26.62
CA LEU A 666 -14.70 1.48 25.91
C LEU A 666 -13.40 2.32 25.86
N GLN A 667 -13.52 3.64 25.83
CA GLN A 667 -12.36 4.55 25.93
C GLN A 667 -11.77 4.55 27.34
N ARG A 668 -12.62 4.57 28.38
CA ARG A 668 -12.17 4.46 29.78
C ARG A 668 -11.48 3.14 30.06
N GLU A 669 -12.01 2.05 29.50
CA GLU A 669 -11.40 0.71 29.52
C GLU A 669 -10.13 0.60 28.66
N GLN A 670 -9.70 1.67 27.99
CA GLN A 670 -8.52 1.71 27.12
C GLN A 670 -8.55 0.63 26.03
N LEU A 671 -9.72 0.43 25.43
CA LEU A 671 -9.92 -0.51 24.32
C LEU A 671 -9.94 0.22 22.96
N ILE A 672 -10.48 1.44 22.95
CA ILE A 672 -10.54 2.30 21.77
C ILE A 672 -10.10 3.73 22.13
N GLN A 673 -9.73 4.50 21.12
CA GLN A 673 -9.40 5.91 21.24
C GLN A 673 -10.11 6.73 20.17
N GLU A 674 -10.54 7.93 20.52
CA GLU A 674 -11.03 8.93 19.56
C GLU A 674 -9.88 9.44 18.70
N ARG A 675 -10.15 9.66 17.41
CA ARG A 675 -9.17 10.21 16.47
C ARG A 675 -9.58 11.56 15.93
N GLN A 676 -10.74 11.60 15.27
CA GLN A 676 -11.22 12.80 14.59
C GLN A 676 -12.71 12.75 14.32
N ARG A 677 -13.35 13.91 14.22
CA ARG A 677 -14.70 13.98 13.67
C ARG A 677 -14.63 14.04 12.14
N VAL A 678 -15.54 13.30 11.50
CA VAL A 678 -15.77 13.33 10.06
C VAL A 678 -17.19 13.86 9.85
N PRO A 679 -17.40 14.98 9.12
CA PRO A 679 -18.70 15.65 9.06
C PRO A 679 -19.86 14.73 8.62
N GLU A 680 -19.58 13.86 7.66
CA GLU A 680 -20.56 12.97 7.05
C GLU A 680 -20.64 11.60 7.77
N TRP A 681 -19.62 11.18 8.53
CA TRP A 681 -19.50 9.83 9.11
C TRP A 681 -19.51 9.81 10.65
N GLY A 682 -19.50 10.97 11.30
CA GLY A 682 -19.48 11.10 12.76
C GLY A 682 -18.07 10.97 13.36
N MET A 683 -17.98 10.69 14.66
CA MET A 683 -16.68 10.56 15.32
C MET A 683 -15.95 9.28 14.87
N GLU A 684 -14.70 9.41 14.46
CA GLU A 684 -13.78 8.33 14.13
C GLU A 684 -13.09 7.83 15.40
N TYR A 685 -13.15 6.52 15.61
CA TYR A 685 -12.47 5.82 16.69
C TYR A 685 -11.48 4.82 16.10
N ALA A 686 -10.44 4.49 16.85
CA ALA A 686 -9.53 3.41 16.52
C ALA A 686 -9.31 2.48 17.71
N PHE A 687 -9.10 1.21 17.42
CA PHE A 687 -8.63 0.27 18.42
C PHE A 687 -7.20 0.64 18.84
N ILE A 688 -6.94 0.64 20.15
CA ILE A 688 -5.59 0.91 20.69
C ILE A 688 -4.59 -0.18 20.23
N SER A 689 -5.09 -1.38 19.96
CA SER A 689 -4.30 -2.50 19.45
C SER A 689 -5.05 -3.25 18.35
N LEU A 690 -4.35 -3.54 17.25
CA LEU A 690 -4.87 -4.43 16.19
C LEU A 690 -5.20 -5.82 16.72
N LEU A 691 -4.52 -6.29 17.78
CA LEU A 691 -4.82 -7.61 18.36
C LEU A 691 -6.15 -7.63 19.09
N LEU A 692 -6.48 -6.55 19.80
CA LEU A 692 -7.77 -6.43 20.47
C LEU A 692 -8.91 -6.47 19.45
N ARG A 693 -8.75 -5.79 18.30
CA ARG A 693 -9.70 -5.88 17.19
C ARG A 693 -9.84 -7.31 16.67
N GLU A 694 -8.73 -8.00 16.41
CA GLU A 694 -8.74 -9.38 15.91
C GLU A 694 -9.47 -10.31 16.88
N VAL A 695 -9.16 -10.24 18.18
CA VAL A 695 -9.81 -11.06 19.21
C VAL A 695 -11.31 -10.75 19.32
N ALA A 696 -11.70 -9.47 19.30
CA ALA A 696 -13.10 -9.07 19.31
C ALA A 696 -13.84 -9.58 18.05
N TYR A 697 -13.23 -9.49 16.87
CA TYR A 697 -13.78 -9.99 15.62
C TYR A 697 -13.90 -11.53 15.62
N GLU A 698 -12.87 -12.23 16.10
CA GLU A 698 -12.84 -13.70 16.16
C GLU A 698 -13.82 -14.27 17.19
N SER A 699 -14.18 -13.49 18.21
CA SER A 699 -15.20 -13.90 19.19
C SER A 699 -16.63 -13.93 18.63
N LEU A 700 -16.89 -13.32 17.46
CA LEU A 700 -18.20 -13.37 16.81
C LEU A 700 -18.42 -14.71 16.09
N LEU A 701 -19.64 -15.24 16.17
CA LEU A 701 -20.05 -16.42 15.39
C LEU A 701 -20.12 -16.09 13.90
N SER A 702 -19.81 -17.05 13.02
CA SER A 702 -19.83 -16.85 11.57
C SER A 702 -21.13 -16.22 11.03
N PRO A 703 -22.35 -16.62 11.48
CA PRO A 703 -23.59 -15.97 11.04
C PRO A 703 -23.68 -14.49 11.43
N GLN A 704 -23.17 -14.12 12.62
CA GLN A 704 -23.17 -12.74 13.10
C GLN A 704 -22.21 -11.87 12.28
N ARG A 705 -21.02 -12.40 11.95
CA ARG A 705 -20.05 -11.69 11.09
C ARG A 705 -20.64 -11.36 9.73
N VAL A 706 -21.33 -12.33 9.11
CA VAL A 706 -22.03 -12.14 7.84
C VAL A 706 -23.08 -11.04 7.94
N THR A 707 -23.93 -11.07 8.98
CA THR A 707 -24.96 -10.04 9.19
C THR A 707 -24.36 -8.65 9.41
N TYR A 708 -23.28 -8.53 10.18
CA TYR A 708 -22.64 -7.24 10.43
C TYR A 708 -21.93 -6.71 9.19
N HIS A 709 -21.21 -7.54 8.45
CA HIS A 709 -20.60 -7.13 7.20
C HIS A 709 -21.63 -6.64 6.18
N LEU A 710 -22.82 -7.26 6.12
CA LEU A 710 -23.91 -6.80 5.27
C LEU A 710 -24.37 -5.39 5.66
N ARG A 711 -24.76 -5.20 6.93
CA ARG A 711 -25.24 -3.90 7.43
C ARG A 711 -24.19 -2.80 7.30
N VAL A 712 -22.92 -3.13 7.50
CA VAL A 712 -21.80 -2.18 7.30
C VAL A 712 -21.67 -1.83 5.82
N ALA A 713 -21.73 -2.79 4.91
CA ALA A 713 -21.64 -2.51 3.47
C ALA A 713 -22.78 -1.60 2.98
N GLU A 714 -24.02 -1.85 3.44
CA GLU A 714 -25.19 -1.01 3.12
C GLU A 714 -25.06 0.41 3.69
N ALA A 715 -24.53 0.54 4.92
CA ALA A 715 -24.25 1.83 5.52
C ALA A 715 -23.21 2.63 4.71
N LEU A 716 -22.12 1.98 4.32
CA LEU A 716 -21.05 2.60 3.55
C LEU A 716 -21.54 2.99 2.14
N GLU A 717 -22.33 2.14 1.49
CA GLU A 717 -22.95 2.45 0.19
C GLU A 717 -23.85 3.69 0.28
N SER A 718 -24.74 3.77 1.28
CA SER A 718 -25.63 4.93 1.46
C SER A 718 -24.86 6.24 1.75
N LEU A 719 -23.76 6.15 2.49
CA LEU A 719 -22.88 7.30 2.74
C LEU A 719 -22.15 7.77 1.47
N LEU A 720 -21.85 6.86 0.53
CA LEU A 720 -21.24 7.23 -0.75
C LEU A 720 -22.21 7.95 -1.69
N GLU A 721 -23.49 7.59 -1.66
CA GLU A 721 -24.53 8.25 -2.47
C GLU A 721 -24.78 9.71 -2.02
N THR A 722 -24.64 9.98 -0.72
CA THR A 722 -24.88 11.32 -0.14
C THR A 722 -23.72 12.29 -0.29
N GLU A 723 -22.48 11.81 -0.43
CA GLU A 723 -21.27 12.64 -0.60
C GLU A 723 -20.99 13.08 -2.05
N GLY A 724 -21.79 12.59 -3.02
CA GLY A 724 -21.51 12.72 -4.45
C GLY A 724 -20.35 11.80 -4.85
N GLU A 725 -20.67 10.62 -5.40
CA GLU A 725 -19.76 9.54 -5.85
C GLU A 725 -18.26 9.79 -5.57
N ARG A 726 -17.80 9.53 -4.34
CA ARG A 726 -16.36 9.57 -4.01
C ARG A 726 -15.72 8.22 -4.33
N PRO A 727 -14.95 8.07 -5.44
CA PRO A 727 -14.57 6.75 -5.96
C PRO A 727 -13.57 5.97 -5.10
N GLN A 728 -12.98 6.63 -4.11
CA GLN A 728 -11.83 6.15 -3.35
C GLN A 728 -12.16 5.05 -2.33
N ARG A 729 -13.45 4.74 -2.12
CA ARG A 729 -13.91 3.79 -1.08
C ARG A 729 -14.61 2.54 -1.64
N TYR A 730 -14.69 2.39 -2.96
CA TYR A 730 -15.35 1.23 -3.58
C TYR A 730 -14.74 -0.12 -3.17
N GLY A 731 -13.42 -0.20 -3.03
CA GLY A 731 -12.74 -1.42 -2.56
C GLY A 731 -13.17 -1.86 -1.15
N MET A 732 -13.42 -0.91 -0.25
CA MET A 732 -13.90 -1.19 1.12
C MET A 732 -15.33 -1.74 1.12
N VAL A 733 -16.21 -1.15 0.29
CA VAL A 733 -17.59 -1.63 0.13
C VAL A 733 -17.60 -3.02 -0.50
N ALA A 734 -16.77 -3.24 -1.53
CA ALA A 734 -16.59 -4.55 -2.17
C ALA A 734 -16.10 -5.62 -1.17
N TYR A 735 -15.17 -5.27 -0.29
CA TYR A 735 -14.68 -6.16 0.76
C TYR A 735 -15.81 -6.59 1.70
N HIS A 736 -16.59 -5.64 2.23
CA HIS A 736 -17.66 -5.97 3.18
C HIS A 736 -18.80 -6.76 2.52
N TYR A 737 -19.21 -6.44 1.29
CA TYR A 737 -20.20 -7.25 0.58
C TYR A 737 -19.72 -8.68 0.31
N ARG A 738 -18.43 -8.86 0.03
CA ARG A 738 -17.82 -10.19 -0.14
C ARG A 738 -17.84 -11.00 1.14
N GLN A 739 -17.44 -10.40 2.27
CA GLN A 739 -17.51 -11.06 3.58
C GLN A 739 -18.95 -11.37 4.02
N ALA A 740 -19.92 -10.59 3.54
CA ALA A 740 -21.35 -10.84 3.75
C ALA A 740 -21.95 -11.93 2.83
N GLY A 741 -21.20 -12.43 1.85
CA GLY A 741 -21.72 -13.37 0.85
C GLY A 741 -22.68 -12.74 -0.18
N CYS A 742 -22.77 -11.41 -0.24
CA CYS A 742 -23.57 -10.68 -1.23
C CYS A 742 -22.77 -10.49 -2.52
N LEU A 743 -22.62 -11.59 -3.26
CA LEU A 743 -21.70 -11.69 -4.40
C LEU A 743 -21.97 -10.65 -5.51
N GLU A 744 -23.24 -10.36 -5.83
CA GLU A 744 -23.60 -9.41 -6.90
C GLU A 744 -23.16 -7.98 -6.59
N LYS A 745 -23.43 -7.50 -5.36
CA LYS A 745 -22.96 -6.17 -4.93
C LYS A 745 -21.44 -6.14 -4.76
N ALA A 746 -20.84 -7.21 -4.25
CA ALA A 746 -19.39 -7.31 -4.15
C ALA A 746 -18.72 -7.19 -5.53
N LEU A 747 -19.32 -7.79 -6.56
CA LEU A 747 -18.86 -7.71 -7.94
C LEU A 747 -18.97 -6.28 -8.48
N ASP A 748 -20.12 -5.63 -8.35
CA ASP A 748 -20.33 -4.25 -8.83
C ASP A 748 -19.29 -3.28 -8.25
N PHE A 749 -19.10 -3.31 -6.92
CA PHE A 749 -18.12 -2.45 -6.26
C PHE A 749 -16.66 -2.84 -6.59
N SER A 750 -16.36 -4.11 -6.84
CA SER A 750 -15.02 -4.52 -7.29
C SER A 750 -14.71 -3.96 -8.68
N LEU A 751 -15.68 -3.96 -9.60
CA LEU A 751 -15.51 -3.38 -10.94
C LEU A 751 -15.36 -1.85 -10.90
N LYS A 752 -16.14 -1.17 -10.07
CA LYS A 752 -15.97 0.27 -9.82
C LYS A 752 -14.59 0.60 -9.23
N ALA A 753 -14.09 -0.24 -8.31
CA ALA A 753 -12.75 -0.09 -7.74
C ALA A 753 -11.65 -0.34 -8.79
N ALA A 754 -11.80 -1.36 -9.65
CA ALA A 754 -10.85 -1.65 -10.73
C ALA A 754 -10.77 -0.50 -11.75
N GLU A 755 -11.93 0.02 -12.19
CA GLU A 755 -11.99 1.15 -13.11
C GLU A 755 -11.37 2.41 -12.51
N GLN A 756 -11.60 2.66 -11.21
CA GLN A 756 -10.98 3.77 -10.51
C GLN A 756 -9.45 3.62 -10.43
N ALA A 757 -8.95 2.42 -10.10
CA ALA A 757 -7.53 2.13 -10.04
C ALA A 757 -6.87 2.33 -11.42
N ARG A 758 -7.51 1.82 -12.49
CA ARG A 758 -7.07 2.00 -13.88
C ARG A 758 -6.96 3.47 -14.29
N ARG A 759 -7.91 4.33 -13.89
CA ARG A 759 -7.90 5.77 -14.18
C ARG A 759 -6.70 6.52 -13.59
N VAL A 760 -6.15 6.05 -12.47
CA VAL A 760 -4.95 6.61 -11.83
C VAL A 760 -3.70 5.75 -12.06
N TYR A 761 -3.78 4.81 -13.02
CA TYR A 761 -2.74 3.85 -13.40
C TYR A 761 -2.17 3.04 -12.24
N ALA A 762 -3.01 2.77 -11.25
CA ALA A 762 -2.76 1.79 -10.21
C ALA A 762 -3.07 0.40 -10.77
N ASN A 763 -2.28 -0.03 -11.76
CA ASN A 763 -2.56 -1.24 -12.54
C ASN A 763 -2.48 -2.52 -11.70
N ALA A 764 -1.58 -2.56 -10.71
CA ALA A 764 -1.51 -3.69 -9.78
C ALA A 764 -2.82 -3.84 -8.98
N GLU A 765 -3.33 -2.74 -8.42
CA GLU A 765 -4.59 -2.70 -7.69
C GLU A 765 -5.77 -2.99 -8.63
N ALA A 766 -5.73 -2.51 -9.88
CA ALA A 766 -6.74 -2.84 -10.89
C ALA A 766 -6.76 -4.35 -11.17
N LEU A 767 -5.60 -4.99 -11.34
CA LEU A 767 -5.47 -6.44 -11.52
C LEU A 767 -5.98 -7.23 -10.31
N GLU A 768 -5.72 -6.77 -9.09
CA GLU A 768 -6.28 -7.38 -7.87
C GLU A 768 -7.81 -7.34 -7.88
N GLN A 769 -8.40 -6.19 -8.21
CA GLN A 769 -9.85 -6.03 -8.28
C GLN A 769 -10.48 -6.82 -9.43
N TYR A 770 -9.85 -6.87 -10.61
CA TYR A 770 -10.31 -7.72 -11.72
C TYR A 770 -10.22 -9.20 -11.35
N THR A 771 -9.17 -9.63 -10.66
CA THR A 771 -9.02 -11.02 -10.20
C THR A 771 -10.07 -11.38 -9.16
N ALA A 772 -10.36 -10.47 -8.22
CA ALA A 772 -11.46 -10.63 -7.27
C ALA A 772 -12.83 -10.71 -7.99
N ALA A 773 -13.07 -9.84 -8.98
CA ALA A 773 -14.29 -9.84 -9.78
C ALA A 773 -14.47 -11.15 -10.57
N LEU A 774 -13.40 -11.71 -11.14
CA LEU A 774 -13.45 -12.99 -11.87
C LEU A 774 -13.75 -14.18 -10.95
N ALA A 775 -13.23 -14.18 -9.72
CA ALA A 775 -13.58 -15.19 -8.72
C ALA A 775 -15.07 -15.11 -8.36
N LEU A 776 -15.58 -13.91 -8.08
CA LEU A 776 -17.01 -13.67 -7.78
C LEU A 776 -17.91 -14.08 -8.95
N LEU A 777 -17.53 -13.76 -10.19
CA LEU A 777 -18.25 -14.16 -11.39
C LEU A 777 -18.28 -15.69 -11.56
N GLY A 778 -17.20 -16.39 -11.23
CA GLY A 778 -17.15 -17.85 -11.25
C GLY A 778 -18.11 -18.49 -10.26
N GLU A 779 -18.20 -17.95 -9.03
CA GLU A 779 -19.15 -18.40 -8.02
C GLU A 779 -20.61 -18.13 -8.44
N LEU A 780 -20.90 -16.92 -8.94
CA LEU A 780 -22.22 -16.54 -9.45
C LEU A 780 -22.64 -17.42 -10.64
N GLU A 781 -21.71 -17.71 -11.57
CA GLU A 781 -21.96 -18.57 -12.74
C GLU A 781 -22.31 -20.01 -12.31
N ALA A 782 -21.61 -20.53 -11.30
CA ALA A 782 -21.86 -21.87 -10.74
C ALA A 782 -23.20 -21.95 -9.98
N ALA A 783 -23.59 -20.88 -9.31
CA ALA A 783 -24.85 -20.78 -8.57
C ALA A 783 -26.07 -20.48 -9.47
N ALA A 784 -25.86 -19.95 -10.67
CA ALA A 784 -26.93 -19.59 -11.59
C ALA A 784 -27.76 -20.82 -12.01
N THR A 785 -29.06 -20.80 -11.73
CA THR A 785 -30.00 -21.85 -12.13
C THR A 785 -30.64 -21.59 -13.51
N ASP A 786 -30.73 -20.32 -13.90
CA ASP A 786 -31.28 -19.88 -15.17
C ASP A 786 -30.18 -19.69 -16.22
N GLU A 787 -30.45 -20.14 -17.44
CA GLU A 787 -29.51 -20.09 -18.55
C GLU A 787 -29.31 -18.66 -19.06
N ALA A 788 -30.33 -17.80 -19.03
CA ALA A 788 -30.17 -16.40 -19.42
C ALA A 788 -29.29 -15.63 -18.42
N ALA A 789 -29.48 -15.86 -17.11
CA ALA A 789 -28.61 -15.31 -16.06
C ALA A 789 -27.16 -15.81 -16.20
N ARG A 790 -26.95 -17.11 -16.42
CA ARG A 790 -25.62 -17.68 -16.65
C ARG A 790 -24.93 -17.04 -17.85
N ARG A 791 -25.64 -16.86 -18.97
CA ARG A 791 -25.11 -16.18 -20.15
C ARG A 791 -24.75 -14.72 -19.87
N ALA A 792 -25.55 -13.99 -19.09
CA ALA A 792 -25.23 -12.61 -18.71
C ALA A 792 -23.91 -12.53 -17.90
N LEU A 793 -23.72 -13.45 -16.95
CA LEU A 793 -22.49 -13.54 -16.16
C LEU A 793 -21.28 -13.91 -17.02
N GLN A 794 -21.42 -14.82 -17.98
CA GLN A 794 -20.36 -15.16 -18.93
C GLN A 794 -19.94 -13.97 -19.80
N ARG A 795 -20.89 -13.12 -20.23
CA ARG A 795 -20.58 -11.88 -20.95
C ARG A 795 -19.82 -10.88 -20.09
N GLN A 796 -20.22 -10.72 -18.82
CA GLN A 796 -19.50 -9.85 -17.89
C GLN A 796 -18.09 -10.39 -17.60
N ARG A 797 -17.95 -11.71 -17.43
CA ARG A 797 -16.65 -12.39 -17.28
C ARG A 797 -15.74 -12.18 -18.48
N PHE A 798 -16.28 -12.23 -19.69
CA PHE A 798 -15.55 -11.88 -20.91
C PHE A 798 -14.99 -10.45 -20.85
N GLN A 799 -15.81 -9.47 -20.49
CA GLN A 799 -15.40 -8.06 -20.40
C GLN A 799 -14.29 -7.85 -19.36
N VAL A 800 -14.40 -8.50 -18.20
CA VAL A 800 -13.39 -8.39 -17.14
C VAL A 800 -12.07 -9.05 -17.55
N LEU A 801 -12.11 -10.19 -18.23
CA LEU A 801 -10.91 -10.83 -18.78
C LEU A 801 -10.20 -9.94 -19.79
N ASP A 802 -10.95 -9.27 -20.67
CA ASP A 802 -10.37 -8.37 -21.66
C ASP A 802 -9.63 -7.20 -21.01
N GLN A 803 -10.26 -6.56 -20.01
CA GLN A 803 -9.64 -5.45 -19.26
C GLN A 803 -8.42 -5.89 -18.44
N ARG A 804 -8.49 -7.08 -17.82
CA ARG A 804 -7.37 -7.64 -17.05
C ARG A 804 -6.20 -7.99 -17.96
N ARG A 805 -6.48 -8.62 -19.11
CA ARG A 805 -5.50 -8.91 -20.16
C ARG A 805 -4.80 -7.64 -20.61
N GLU A 806 -5.55 -6.61 -21.01
CA GLU A 806 -4.97 -5.34 -21.45
C GLU A 806 -4.03 -4.76 -20.37
N THR A 807 -4.45 -4.81 -19.11
CA THR A 807 -3.64 -4.34 -17.98
C THR A 807 -2.36 -5.16 -17.79
N PHE A 808 -2.40 -6.48 -17.97
CA PHE A 808 -1.21 -7.34 -17.93
C PHE A 808 -0.23 -7.01 -19.07
N TYR A 809 -0.75 -6.73 -20.28
CA TYR A 809 0.08 -6.33 -21.42
C TYR A 809 0.82 -5.02 -21.16
N LEU A 810 0.14 -4.04 -20.54
CA LEU A 810 0.75 -2.78 -20.13
C LEU A 810 1.90 -2.97 -19.12
N LEU A 811 1.77 -3.95 -18.21
CA LEU A 811 2.82 -4.27 -17.23
C LEU A 811 3.92 -5.19 -17.77
N GLY A 812 3.81 -5.65 -19.02
CA GLY A 812 4.76 -6.58 -19.63
C GLY A 812 4.58 -8.04 -19.22
N ASP A 813 3.52 -8.40 -18.47
CA ASP A 813 3.17 -9.79 -18.16
C ASP A 813 2.33 -10.40 -19.30
N ILE A 814 3.00 -10.64 -20.42
CA ILE A 814 2.35 -11.05 -21.66
C ILE A 814 1.73 -12.45 -21.54
N GLU A 815 2.33 -13.38 -20.79
CA GLU A 815 1.83 -14.76 -20.73
C GLU A 815 0.53 -14.86 -19.91
N THR A 816 0.41 -14.15 -18.78
CA THR A 816 -0.86 -14.12 -18.04
C THR A 816 -1.96 -13.48 -18.89
N GLY A 817 -1.66 -12.40 -19.62
CA GLY A 817 -2.61 -11.82 -20.58
C GLY A 817 -2.98 -12.80 -21.71
N ARG A 818 -2.03 -13.54 -22.29
CA ARG A 818 -2.31 -14.57 -23.31
C ARG A 818 -3.20 -15.67 -22.79
N ASN A 819 -3.04 -16.08 -21.53
CA ASN A 819 -3.94 -17.02 -20.89
C ASN A 819 -5.38 -16.48 -20.79
N ASP A 820 -5.54 -15.21 -20.39
CA ASP A 820 -6.87 -14.57 -20.35
C ASP A 820 -7.52 -14.51 -21.72
N ALA A 821 -6.75 -14.21 -22.78
CA ALA A 821 -7.24 -14.26 -24.15
C ALA A 821 -7.73 -15.67 -24.54
N ARG A 822 -7.00 -16.74 -24.20
CA ARG A 822 -7.44 -18.12 -24.48
C ARG A 822 -8.79 -18.42 -23.80
N VAL A 823 -8.97 -18.00 -22.54
CA VAL A 823 -10.23 -18.17 -21.80
C VAL A 823 -11.37 -17.35 -22.42
N MET A 824 -11.10 -16.15 -22.94
CA MET A 824 -12.11 -15.36 -23.66
C MET A 824 -12.68 -16.10 -24.88
N LEU A 825 -11.83 -16.81 -25.64
CA LEU A 825 -12.28 -17.60 -26.79
C LEU A 825 -13.17 -18.78 -26.36
N GLU A 826 -12.79 -19.48 -25.29
CA GLU A 826 -13.62 -20.56 -24.73
C GLU A 826 -14.99 -20.05 -24.28
N LEU A 827 -15.05 -18.85 -23.67
CA LEU A 827 -16.31 -18.22 -23.27
C LEU A 827 -17.14 -17.80 -24.49
N ALA A 828 -16.52 -17.20 -25.50
CA ALA A 828 -17.22 -16.80 -26.72
C ALA A 828 -17.81 -18.01 -27.48
N GLN A 829 -17.11 -19.15 -27.48
CA GLN A 829 -17.62 -20.39 -28.08
C GLN A 829 -18.87 -20.94 -27.38
N ARG A 830 -19.01 -20.67 -26.07
CA ARG A 830 -20.22 -21.02 -25.29
C ARG A 830 -21.37 -20.05 -25.52
N LEU A 831 -21.11 -18.89 -26.15
CA LEU A 831 -22.08 -17.83 -26.44
C LEU A 831 -22.25 -17.64 -27.96
N PRO A 832 -22.72 -18.65 -28.73
CA PRO A 832 -22.78 -18.58 -30.19
C PRO A 832 -23.75 -17.51 -30.73
N ASP A 833 -24.69 -17.05 -29.90
CA ASP A 833 -25.67 -16.00 -30.25
C ASP A 833 -25.08 -14.58 -30.14
N GLU A 834 -23.84 -14.43 -29.64
CA GLU A 834 -23.15 -13.15 -29.43
C GLU A 834 -21.91 -13.04 -30.36
N PRO A 835 -22.09 -12.90 -31.69
CA PRO A 835 -20.99 -12.96 -32.65
C PRO A 835 -19.94 -11.85 -32.47
N ALA A 836 -20.32 -10.72 -31.85
CA ALA A 836 -19.41 -9.65 -31.49
C ALA A 836 -18.31 -10.11 -30.52
N LEU A 837 -18.66 -10.91 -29.50
CA LEU A 837 -17.70 -11.44 -28.53
C LEU A 837 -16.78 -12.49 -29.17
N MET A 838 -17.30 -13.28 -30.11
CA MET A 838 -16.48 -14.20 -30.90
C MET A 838 -15.43 -13.43 -31.70
N ILE A 839 -15.84 -12.37 -32.41
CA ILE A 839 -14.90 -11.54 -33.18
C ILE A 839 -13.83 -10.94 -32.26
N ASP A 840 -14.22 -10.37 -31.12
CA ASP A 840 -13.28 -9.76 -30.18
C ASP A 840 -12.32 -10.82 -29.61
N ALA A 841 -12.81 -11.99 -29.18
CA ALA A 841 -11.94 -13.08 -28.72
C ALA A 841 -10.94 -13.53 -29.77
N LEU A 842 -11.37 -13.68 -31.02
CA LEU A 842 -10.49 -14.08 -32.14
C LEU A 842 -9.38 -13.05 -32.35
N LEU A 843 -9.71 -11.75 -32.30
CA LEU A 843 -8.74 -10.68 -32.49
C LEU A 843 -7.71 -10.58 -31.36
N GLU A 844 -8.09 -10.93 -30.14
CA GLU A 844 -7.18 -10.90 -28.98
C GLU A 844 -6.37 -12.20 -28.80
N GLN A 845 -6.54 -13.22 -29.64
CA GLN A 845 -5.83 -14.48 -29.48
C GLN A 845 -4.30 -14.33 -29.64
N PRO A 846 -3.53 -15.18 -28.93
CA PRO A 846 -2.13 -15.46 -29.27
C PRO A 846 -1.99 -15.79 -30.77
N GLY A 847 -1.07 -15.12 -31.44
CA GLY A 847 -0.88 -15.21 -32.89
C GLY A 847 -1.57 -14.12 -33.71
N VAL A 848 -2.54 -13.37 -33.15
CA VAL A 848 -3.19 -12.24 -33.84
C VAL A 848 -2.66 -10.90 -33.36
N GLY A 849 -2.94 -10.54 -32.11
CA GLY A 849 -2.48 -9.29 -31.50
C GLY A 849 -1.06 -9.38 -30.90
N SER A 850 -0.61 -10.59 -30.55
CA SER A 850 0.74 -10.84 -30.01
C SER A 850 1.27 -12.17 -30.49
N ILE A 851 2.45 -12.17 -31.12
CA ILE A 851 3.01 -13.33 -31.80
C ILE A 851 4.39 -13.59 -31.21
N GLN A 852 4.62 -14.80 -30.71
CA GLN A 852 5.93 -15.19 -30.16
C GLN A 852 6.66 -16.17 -31.08
N GLU A 853 5.91 -17.04 -31.75
CA GLU A 853 6.47 -18.12 -32.56
C GLU A 853 5.85 -18.14 -33.95
N ARG A 854 6.62 -18.60 -34.94
CA ARG A 854 6.18 -18.71 -36.33
C ARG A 854 4.94 -19.60 -36.50
N GLU A 855 4.80 -20.65 -35.70
CA GLU A 855 3.64 -21.56 -35.71
C GLU A 855 2.33 -20.86 -35.29
N GLU A 856 2.43 -19.76 -34.55
CA GLU A 856 1.29 -18.93 -34.16
C GLU A 856 0.84 -18.03 -35.31
N LEU A 857 1.75 -17.60 -36.19
CA LEU A 857 1.45 -16.68 -37.29
C LEU A 857 0.39 -17.25 -38.23
N GLU A 858 0.53 -18.49 -38.68
CA GLU A 858 -0.44 -19.14 -39.57
C GLU A 858 -1.80 -19.35 -38.90
N ARG A 859 -1.80 -19.76 -37.62
CA ARG A 859 -3.04 -19.88 -36.84
C ARG A 859 -3.71 -18.51 -36.68
N GLY A 860 -2.95 -17.49 -36.32
CA GLY A 860 -3.42 -16.12 -36.14
C GLY A 860 -4.01 -15.53 -37.42
N MET A 861 -3.39 -15.76 -38.57
CA MET A 861 -3.96 -15.36 -39.86
C MET A 861 -5.33 -16.00 -40.10
N GLY A 862 -5.48 -17.30 -39.81
CA GLY A 862 -6.78 -17.98 -39.89
C GLY A 862 -7.83 -17.37 -38.96
N LEU A 863 -7.46 -17.06 -37.72
CA LEU A 863 -8.35 -16.45 -36.72
C LEU A 863 -8.75 -15.02 -37.11
N ALA A 864 -7.81 -14.21 -37.58
CA ALA A 864 -8.07 -12.84 -38.03
C ALA A 864 -8.94 -12.80 -39.29
N GLN A 865 -8.77 -13.76 -40.21
CA GLN A 865 -9.63 -13.93 -41.38
C GLN A 865 -11.05 -14.33 -40.98
N GLN A 866 -11.19 -15.25 -40.03
CA GLN A 866 -12.50 -15.63 -39.46
C GLN A 866 -13.18 -14.42 -38.79
N ALA A 867 -12.43 -13.62 -38.02
CA ALA A 867 -12.92 -12.38 -37.42
C ALA A 867 -13.39 -11.37 -38.48
N LEU A 868 -12.66 -11.24 -39.59
CA LEU A 868 -13.05 -10.39 -40.72
C LEU A 868 -14.36 -10.86 -41.36
N GLU A 869 -14.50 -12.15 -41.62
CA GLU A 869 -15.73 -12.69 -42.23
C GLU A 869 -16.95 -12.50 -41.32
N LEU A 870 -16.82 -12.79 -40.03
CA LEU A 870 -17.88 -12.60 -39.04
C LEU A 870 -18.25 -11.11 -38.89
N SER A 871 -17.27 -10.20 -38.85
CA SER A 871 -17.54 -8.76 -38.74
C SER A 871 -18.31 -8.21 -39.94
N ARG A 872 -17.99 -8.70 -41.16
CA ARG A 872 -18.74 -8.37 -42.38
C ARG A 872 -20.15 -8.93 -42.39
N GLN A 873 -20.34 -10.16 -41.91
CA GLN A 873 -21.67 -10.76 -41.78
C GLN A 873 -22.53 -10.00 -40.78
N LEU A 874 -21.94 -9.51 -39.68
CA LEU A 874 -22.60 -8.69 -38.68
C LEU A 874 -22.86 -7.24 -39.16
N GLY A 875 -22.11 -6.77 -40.16
CA GLY A 875 -22.16 -5.39 -40.63
C GLY A 875 -21.49 -4.40 -39.68
N ASP A 876 -20.58 -4.86 -38.83
CA ASP A 876 -19.86 -4.02 -37.85
C ASP A 876 -18.56 -3.49 -38.46
N ALA A 877 -18.62 -2.25 -38.96
CA ALA A 877 -17.50 -1.57 -39.61
C ALA A 877 -16.29 -1.36 -38.69
N HIS A 878 -16.49 -1.21 -37.38
CA HIS A 878 -15.39 -1.00 -36.43
C HIS A 878 -14.60 -2.31 -36.23
N ARG A 879 -15.31 -3.43 -36.04
CA ARG A 879 -14.67 -4.75 -35.94
C ARG A 879 -14.06 -5.20 -37.27
N GLU A 880 -14.68 -4.85 -38.40
CA GLU A 880 -14.11 -5.09 -39.73
C GLU A 880 -12.76 -4.36 -39.88
N MET A 881 -12.71 -3.08 -39.49
CA MET A 881 -11.48 -2.30 -39.49
C MET A 881 -10.40 -2.96 -38.62
N ARG A 882 -10.72 -3.36 -37.38
CA ARG A 882 -9.76 -4.01 -36.48
C ARG A 882 -9.23 -5.33 -37.04
N ALA A 883 -10.08 -6.14 -37.67
CA ALA A 883 -9.66 -7.39 -38.31
C ALA A 883 -8.74 -7.15 -39.51
N LEU A 884 -9.05 -6.15 -40.34
CA LEU A 884 -8.18 -5.73 -41.44
C LEU A 884 -6.84 -5.19 -40.95
N MET A 885 -6.81 -4.43 -39.84
CA MET A 885 -5.57 -3.98 -39.20
C MET A 885 -4.70 -5.14 -38.74
N ALA A 886 -5.29 -6.13 -38.05
CA ALA A 886 -4.61 -7.34 -37.65
C ALA A 886 -4.04 -8.10 -38.85
N LEU A 887 -4.85 -8.33 -39.88
CA LEU A 887 -4.39 -8.97 -41.13
C LEU A 887 -3.29 -8.19 -41.83
N THR A 888 -3.38 -6.85 -41.89
CA THR A 888 -2.32 -6.00 -42.46
C THR A 888 -0.97 -6.29 -41.78
N ASN A 889 -0.96 -6.33 -40.44
CA ASN A 889 0.24 -6.64 -39.68
C ASN A 889 0.73 -8.08 -39.90
N LEU A 890 -0.18 -9.06 -39.87
CA LEU A 890 0.16 -10.49 -40.05
C LEU A 890 0.70 -10.78 -41.45
N TYR A 891 0.06 -10.26 -42.50
CA TYR A 891 0.55 -10.36 -43.87
C TYR A 891 1.90 -9.69 -44.03
N ASN A 892 2.12 -8.53 -43.41
CA ASN A 892 3.43 -7.88 -43.42
C ASN A 892 4.51 -8.74 -42.73
N LEU A 893 4.20 -9.35 -41.57
CA LEU A 893 5.12 -10.25 -40.86
C LEU A 893 5.45 -11.52 -41.66
N ARG A 894 4.50 -12.03 -42.45
CA ARG A 894 4.70 -13.10 -43.43
C ARG A 894 5.33 -12.60 -44.74
N SER A 895 5.45 -11.28 -44.90
CA SER A 895 5.85 -10.59 -46.14
C SER A 895 4.98 -10.91 -47.36
N ASP A 896 3.71 -11.22 -47.13
CA ASP A 896 2.69 -11.43 -48.16
C ASP A 896 2.17 -10.08 -48.69
N PRO A 897 2.24 -9.80 -50.01
CA PRO A 897 1.81 -8.52 -50.59
C PRO A 897 0.32 -8.18 -50.36
N ALA A 898 -0.50 -9.13 -49.91
CA ALA A 898 -1.89 -8.91 -49.51
C ALA A 898 -2.06 -7.83 -48.41
N TRP A 899 -1.00 -7.53 -47.65
CA TRP A 899 -1.01 -6.44 -46.67
C TRP A 899 -1.39 -5.08 -47.31
N ARG A 900 -1.06 -4.85 -48.58
CA ARG A 900 -1.36 -3.57 -49.27
C ARG A 900 -2.86 -3.32 -49.39
N TRP A 901 -3.59 -4.36 -49.79
CA TRP A 901 -5.03 -4.29 -49.98
C TRP A 901 -5.78 -4.22 -48.65
N THR A 902 -5.39 -5.05 -47.69
CA THR A 902 -5.99 -5.05 -46.34
C THR A 902 -5.74 -3.73 -45.62
N GLY A 903 -4.53 -3.17 -45.72
CA GLY A 903 -4.16 -1.87 -45.14
C GLY A 903 -4.94 -0.71 -45.74
N GLN A 904 -5.12 -0.68 -47.07
CA GLN A 904 -5.94 0.34 -47.74
C GLN A 904 -7.41 0.28 -47.30
N GLN A 905 -8.00 -0.91 -47.20
CA GLN A 905 -9.38 -1.06 -46.72
C GLN A 905 -9.55 -0.62 -45.26
N ALA A 906 -8.62 -1.02 -44.39
CA ALA A 906 -8.61 -0.55 -43.01
C ALA A 906 -8.53 0.97 -42.94
N LEU A 907 -7.67 1.60 -43.74
CA LEU A 907 -7.49 3.06 -43.77
C LEU A 907 -8.76 3.79 -44.24
N GLU A 908 -9.42 3.28 -45.27
CA GLU A 908 -10.69 3.81 -45.76
C GLU A 908 -11.82 3.68 -44.72
N LEU A 909 -11.86 2.57 -43.98
CA LEU A 909 -12.80 2.40 -42.87
C LEU A 909 -12.52 3.37 -41.72
N ALA A 910 -11.26 3.48 -41.28
CA ALA A 910 -10.88 4.41 -40.22
C ALA A 910 -11.30 5.85 -40.53
N ARG A 911 -11.06 6.30 -41.76
CA ARG A 911 -11.47 7.63 -42.24
C ARG A 911 -12.97 7.81 -42.27
N ARG A 912 -13.73 6.81 -42.72
CA ARG A 912 -15.20 6.86 -42.73
C ARG A 912 -15.81 6.87 -41.33
N LEU A 913 -15.20 6.15 -40.39
CA LEU A 913 -15.60 6.11 -38.98
C LEU A 913 -15.15 7.36 -38.20
N GLY A 914 -14.22 8.15 -38.75
CA GLY A 914 -13.62 9.28 -38.07
C GLY A 914 -12.63 8.88 -36.96
N ASP A 915 -12.14 7.63 -36.96
CA ASP A 915 -11.19 7.15 -35.96
C ASP A 915 -9.76 7.54 -36.35
N ARG A 916 -9.32 8.69 -35.82
CA ARG A 916 -8.00 9.26 -36.09
C ARG A 916 -6.85 8.46 -35.47
N ARG A 917 -7.09 7.74 -34.37
CA ARG A 917 -6.06 6.89 -33.73
C ARG A 917 -5.82 5.62 -34.54
N ALA A 918 -6.89 4.99 -35.03
CA ALA A 918 -6.79 3.87 -35.95
C ALA A 918 -6.11 4.30 -37.25
N GLU A 919 -6.47 5.47 -37.80
CA GLU A 919 -5.83 6.03 -39.01
C GLU A 919 -4.30 6.15 -38.84
N VAL A 920 -3.82 6.73 -37.74
CA VAL A 920 -2.38 6.81 -37.44
C VAL A 920 -1.75 5.43 -37.34
N THR A 921 -2.38 4.51 -36.61
CA THR A 921 -1.85 3.16 -36.42
C THR A 921 -1.70 2.41 -37.75
N ILE A 922 -2.70 2.51 -38.63
CA ILE A 922 -2.68 1.89 -39.97
C ILE A 922 -1.60 2.52 -40.85
N LEU A 923 -1.49 3.85 -40.86
CA LEU A 923 -0.47 4.56 -41.63
C LEU A 923 0.95 4.19 -41.18
N LEU A 924 1.18 4.02 -39.88
CA LEU A 924 2.46 3.57 -39.35
C LEU A 924 2.76 2.11 -39.76
N GLN A 925 1.77 1.22 -39.67
CA GLN A 925 1.91 -0.17 -40.12
C GLN A 925 2.24 -0.25 -41.61
N MET A 926 1.51 0.49 -42.45
CA MET A 926 1.75 0.56 -43.89
C MET A 926 3.10 1.21 -44.19
N GLY A 927 3.46 2.29 -43.50
CA GLY A 927 4.75 2.98 -43.67
C GLY A 927 5.94 2.06 -43.39
N GLY A 928 5.85 1.25 -42.33
CA GLY A 928 6.83 0.21 -42.01
C GLY A 928 6.89 -0.91 -43.05
N ALA A 929 5.73 -1.35 -43.56
CA ALA A 929 5.63 -2.40 -44.58
C ALA A 929 6.16 -1.96 -45.97
N TYR A 930 5.94 -0.70 -46.35
CA TYR A 930 6.53 -0.12 -47.56
C TYR A 930 8.03 0.10 -47.44
N GLY A 931 8.52 0.40 -46.23
CA GLY A 931 9.90 0.80 -45.96
C GLY A 931 10.95 0.03 -46.79
N PRO A 932 11.04 -1.32 -46.68
CA PRO A 932 12.08 -2.11 -47.34
C PRO A 932 12.18 -1.93 -48.87
N ASP A 933 11.05 -1.77 -49.56
CA ASP A 933 11.00 -1.87 -51.04
C ASP A 933 10.48 -0.61 -51.75
N ASP A 934 9.78 0.29 -51.05
CA ASP A 934 9.06 1.43 -51.65
C ASP A 934 9.11 2.64 -50.71
N LEU A 935 10.20 3.40 -50.85
CA LEU A 935 10.50 4.51 -49.95
C LEU A 935 9.51 5.68 -50.11
N GLU A 936 9.04 5.94 -51.32
CA GLU A 936 8.14 7.06 -51.60
C GLU A 936 6.80 6.86 -50.86
N ASN A 937 6.20 5.67 -50.99
CA ASN A 937 4.95 5.36 -50.30
C ASN A 937 5.14 5.22 -48.78
N SER A 938 6.31 4.74 -48.33
CA SER A 938 6.66 4.75 -46.91
C SER A 938 6.64 6.17 -46.34
N MET A 939 7.33 7.11 -46.98
CA MET A 939 7.39 8.51 -46.54
C MET A 939 6.03 9.21 -46.58
N ALA A 940 5.23 8.97 -47.62
CA ALA A 940 3.89 9.52 -47.71
C ALA A 940 3.02 9.08 -46.52
N CYS A 941 3.10 7.80 -46.13
CA CYS A 941 2.37 7.28 -44.97
C CYS A 941 2.87 7.90 -43.66
N LEU A 942 4.19 7.98 -43.45
CA LEU A 942 4.77 8.52 -42.21
C LEU A 942 4.49 10.03 -42.03
N GLN A 943 4.55 10.82 -43.11
CA GLN A 943 4.20 12.24 -43.07
C GLN A 943 2.72 12.45 -42.76
N ALA A 944 1.84 11.65 -43.35
CA ALA A 944 0.42 11.68 -43.01
C ALA A 944 0.22 11.34 -41.53
N ALA A 945 0.85 10.28 -41.02
CA ALA A 945 0.76 9.90 -39.60
C ALA A 945 1.28 11.00 -38.66
N LEU A 946 2.40 11.65 -38.98
CA LEU A 946 2.98 12.75 -38.19
C LEU A 946 2.00 13.92 -38.02
N SER A 947 1.35 14.32 -39.10
CA SER A 947 0.40 15.44 -39.06
C SER A 947 -0.76 15.17 -38.08
N ILE A 948 -1.27 13.94 -38.08
CA ILE A 948 -2.39 13.52 -37.25
C ILE A 948 -1.95 13.29 -35.80
N ALA A 949 -0.80 12.64 -35.59
CA ALA A 949 -0.28 12.36 -34.25
C ALA A 949 0.03 13.65 -33.46
N THR A 950 0.53 14.68 -34.14
CA THR A 950 0.81 15.99 -33.54
C THR A 950 -0.47 16.64 -33.01
N ASP A 951 -1.58 16.56 -33.76
CA ASP A 951 -2.88 17.09 -33.34
C ASP A 951 -3.50 16.32 -32.17
N LEU A 952 -3.19 15.01 -32.06
CA LEU A 952 -3.75 14.13 -31.02
C LEU A 952 -2.99 14.20 -29.69
N HIS A 953 -1.80 14.80 -29.66
CA HIS A 953 -0.89 14.80 -28.49
C HIS A 953 -0.66 13.39 -27.89
N ASP A 954 -0.66 12.37 -28.75
CA ASP A 954 -0.55 10.97 -28.36
C ASP A 954 0.92 10.53 -28.34
N LYS A 955 1.51 10.44 -27.14
CA LYS A 955 2.92 10.06 -26.94
C LYS A 955 3.24 8.65 -27.45
N SER A 956 2.31 7.70 -27.35
CA SER A 956 2.52 6.33 -27.85
C SER A 956 2.49 6.27 -29.37
N ALA A 957 1.71 7.13 -30.03
CA ALA A 957 1.80 7.34 -31.46
C ALA A 957 3.12 8.04 -31.86
N GLU A 958 3.58 9.02 -31.08
CA GLU A 958 4.85 9.72 -31.31
C GLU A 958 6.05 8.76 -31.22
N ILE A 959 6.12 7.89 -30.21
CA ILE A 959 7.17 6.86 -30.08
C ILE A 959 7.23 5.96 -31.31
N ARG A 960 6.08 5.45 -31.76
CA ARG A 960 6.00 4.58 -32.95
C ARG A 960 6.41 5.31 -34.23
N LEU A 961 6.03 6.58 -34.34
CA LEU A 961 6.42 7.43 -35.46
C LEU A 961 7.92 7.74 -35.47
N LEU A 962 8.51 8.08 -34.32
CA LEU A 962 9.95 8.30 -34.17
C LEU A 962 10.73 7.06 -34.62
N SER A 963 10.32 5.87 -34.19
CA SER A 963 10.94 4.60 -34.63
C SER A 963 10.92 4.45 -36.16
N ALA A 964 9.80 4.78 -36.80
CA ALA A 964 9.68 4.69 -38.25
C ALA A 964 10.51 5.76 -39.00
N LEU A 965 10.59 6.99 -38.47
CA LEU A 965 11.42 8.06 -39.02
C LEU A 965 12.92 7.75 -38.87
N GLY A 966 13.32 7.11 -37.77
CA GLY A 966 14.70 6.72 -37.50
C GLY A 966 15.31 5.81 -38.58
N THR A 967 14.50 4.90 -39.12
CA THR A 967 14.90 4.04 -40.24
C THR A 967 15.35 4.84 -41.47
N GLN A 968 14.85 6.07 -41.65
CA GLN A 968 15.23 6.94 -42.77
C GLN A 968 16.61 7.58 -42.57
N LEU A 969 16.92 8.03 -41.36
CA LEU A 969 18.23 8.58 -41.03
C LEU A 969 19.31 7.50 -41.13
N ALA A 970 18.99 6.28 -40.70
CA ALA A 970 19.87 5.12 -40.88
C ALA A 970 20.23 4.88 -42.36
N ARG A 971 19.27 5.01 -43.29
CA ARG A 971 19.51 4.88 -44.75
C ARG A 971 20.41 5.98 -45.30
N GLN A 972 20.27 7.20 -44.79
CA GLN A 972 21.09 8.33 -45.23
C GLN A 972 22.53 8.23 -44.70
N GLY A 973 22.76 7.41 -43.67
CA GLY A 973 24.02 7.31 -42.93
C GLY A 973 24.18 8.38 -41.86
N ASP A 974 23.09 9.07 -41.48
CA ASP A 974 23.08 10.13 -40.47
C ASP A 974 22.84 9.52 -39.07
N TYR A 975 23.82 8.72 -38.61
CA TYR A 975 23.72 7.99 -37.35
C TYR A 975 23.69 8.93 -36.14
N TYR A 976 24.35 10.09 -36.25
CA TYR A 976 24.40 11.06 -35.17
C TYR A 976 23.02 11.63 -34.88
N ARG A 977 22.29 12.09 -35.90
CA ARG A 977 20.90 12.58 -35.71
C ARG A 977 19.94 11.43 -35.42
N TYR A 978 20.18 10.24 -35.95
CA TYR A 978 19.37 9.07 -35.59
C TYR A 978 19.46 8.77 -34.09
N LEU A 979 20.66 8.80 -33.51
CA LEU A 979 20.82 8.64 -32.06
C LEU A 979 20.18 9.81 -31.29
N THR A 980 20.60 11.03 -31.59
CA THR A 980 20.33 12.20 -30.73
C THR A 980 18.94 12.83 -30.90
N GLU A 981 18.38 12.85 -32.11
CA GLU A 981 17.08 13.47 -32.38
C GLU A 981 15.91 12.47 -32.29
N ILE A 982 16.18 11.19 -32.55
CA ILE A 982 15.15 10.15 -32.65
C ILE A 982 15.19 9.18 -31.48
N GLU A 983 16.27 8.40 -31.33
CA GLU A 983 16.28 7.28 -30.37
C GLU A 983 16.40 7.75 -28.91
N GLU A 984 17.21 8.76 -28.62
CA GLU A 984 17.26 9.38 -27.29
C GLU A 984 15.91 10.02 -26.91
N LYS A 985 15.25 10.69 -27.87
CA LYS A 985 13.90 11.23 -27.66
C LYS A 985 12.88 10.12 -27.46
N ARG A 986 12.98 9.02 -28.22
CA ARG A 986 12.10 7.85 -28.09
C ARG A 986 12.29 7.18 -26.73
N LEU A 987 13.53 7.04 -26.29
CA LEU A 987 13.90 6.53 -24.96
C LEU A 987 13.38 7.43 -23.85
N GLN A 988 13.51 8.75 -24.01
CA GLN A 988 12.93 9.70 -23.06
C GLN A 988 11.41 9.56 -23.00
N LEU A 989 10.73 9.54 -24.15
CA LEU A 989 9.26 9.42 -24.21
C LEU A 989 8.77 8.08 -23.66
N SER A 990 9.43 6.97 -23.97
CA SER A 990 9.10 5.65 -23.41
C SER A 990 9.39 5.57 -21.91
N ARG A 991 10.37 6.33 -21.40
CA ARG A 991 10.61 6.64 -19.97
C ARG A 991 9.78 7.80 -19.41
N GLU A 992 8.93 8.44 -20.21
CA GLU A 992 7.90 9.36 -19.74
C GLU A 992 6.48 8.78 -19.71
N ILE A 993 6.12 7.88 -20.64
CA ILE A 993 4.82 7.16 -20.59
C ILE A 993 4.83 6.02 -19.58
N GLY A 994 5.47 4.88 -19.80
CA GLY A 994 5.86 3.82 -18.81
C GLY A 994 6.01 2.47 -19.48
N ASP A 995 5.70 2.47 -20.78
CA ASP A 995 5.98 1.46 -21.77
C ASP A 995 7.41 0.92 -21.73
N ARG A 996 7.62 -0.06 -20.84
CA ARG A 996 8.87 -0.82 -20.71
C ARG A 996 9.23 -1.55 -22.00
N TYR A 997 8.24 -1.96 -22.79
CA TYR A 997 8.50 -2.61 -24.06
C TYR A 997 9.17 -1.65 -25.05
N ALA A 998 8.60 -0.44 -25.21
CA ALA A 998 9.19 0.61 -26.04
C ALA A 998 10.52 1.13 -25.49
N GLU A 999 10.68 1.17 -24.17
CA GLU A 999 11.95 1.52 -23.51
C GLU A 999 13.07 0.54 -23.89
N GLY A 1000 12.85 -0.77 -23.73
CA GLY A 1000 13.83 -1.78 -24.13
C GLY A 1000 14.19 -1.69 -25.62
N GLY A 1001 13.20 -1.39 -26.47
CA GLY A 1001 13.44 -1.22 -27.91
C GLY A 1001 14.23 0.04 -28.27
N ALA A 1002 14.06 1.12 -27.50
CA ALA A 1002 14.83 2.35 -27.64
C ALA A 1002 16.26 2.19 -27.13
N LEU A 1003 16.45 1.53 -25.98
CA LEU A 1003 17.78 1.19 -25.45
C LEU A 1003 18.58 0.34 -26.43
N MET A 1004 17.97 -0.71 -26.98
CA MET A 1004 18.61 -1.57 -27.99
C MET A 1004 19.07 -0.74 -29.21
N ASN A 1005 18.19 0.10 -29.78
CA ASN A 1005 18.59 0.93 -30.92
C ASN A 1005 19.67 1.95 -30.56
N CYS A 1006 19.60 2.58 -29.38
CA CYS A 1006 20.67 3.47 -28.88
C CYS A 1006 22.00 2.73 -28.76
N GLY A 1007 21.99 1.53 -28.15
CA GLY A 1007 23.16 0.67 -27.97
C GLY A 1007 23.80 0.29 -29.29
N GLN A 1008 22.99 -0.18 -30.24
CA GLN A 1008 23.40 -0.48 -31.60
C GLN A 1008 24.06 0.71 -32.30
N ILE A 1009 23.39 1.87 -32.35
CA ILE A 1009 23.90 3.03 -33.09
C ILE A 1009 25.19 3.54 -32.45
N ARG A 1010 25.19 3.71 -31.13
CA ARG A 1010 26.31 4.26 -30.39
C ARG A 1010 27.53 3.34 -30.43
N GLY A 1011 27.32 2.04 -30.26
CA GLY A 1011 28.37 1.04 -30.28
C GLY A 1011 28.86 0.75 -31.69
N LEU A 1012 28.01 0.13 -32.52
CA LEU A 1012 28.42 -0.46 -33.80
C LEU A 1012 28.61 0.58 -34.92
N TRP A 1013 27.83 1.66 -34.94
CA TRP A 1013 27.90 2.65 -36.04
C TRP A 1013 28.71 3.90 -35.71
N LEU A 1014 28.82 4.27 -34.43
CA LEU A 1014 29.60 5.43 -33.98
C LEU A 1014 30.91 5.05 -33.24
N GLY A 1015 31.11 3.77 -32.93
CA GLY A 1015 32.38 3.24 -32.41
C GLY A 1015 32.59 3.35 -30.89
N ASP A 1016 31.57 3.71 -30.11
CA ASP A 1016 31.63 3.74 -28.64
C ASP A 1016 31.14 2.41 -28.06
N TYR A 1017 31.93 1.36 -28.23
CA TYR A 1017 31.54 -0.03 -27.93
C TYR A 1017 31.15 -0.27 -26.47
N ALA A 1018 31.87 0.33 -25.51
CA ALA A 1018 31.61 0.12 -24.09
C ALA A 1018 30.25 0.70 -23.67
N ALA A 1019 29.92 1.90 -24.13
CA ALA A 1019 28.62 2.50 -23.85
C ALA A 1019 27.49 1.80 -24.62
N GLY A 1020 27.76 1.35 -25.85
CA GLY A 1020 26.83 0.54 -26.63
C GLY A 1020 26.48 -0.76 -25.91
N LEU A 1021 27.48 -1.47 -25.39
CA LEU A 1021 27.31 -2.74 -24.67
C LEU A 1021 26.44 -2.57 -23.41
N ALA A 1022 26.71 -1.54 -22.60
CA ALA A 1022 25.93 -1.28 -21.40
C ALA A 1022 24.43 -1.02 -21.70
N LEU A 1023 24.13 -0.32 -22.79
CA LEU A 1023 22.75 -0.06 -23.23
C LEU A 1023 22.05 -1.33 -23.72
N GLU A 1024 22.76 -2.22 -24.42
CA GLU A 1024 22.22 -3.50 -24.87
C GLU A 1024 21.97 -4.47 -23.71
N GLU A 1025 22.86 -4.49 -22.70
CA GLU A 1025 22.67 -5.27 -21.47
C GLU A 1025 21.44 -4.77 -20.67
N GLU A 1026 21.27 -3.45 -20.58
CA GLU A 1026 20.07 -2.84 -19.98
C GLU A 1026 18.80 -3.24 -20.77
N ALA A 1027 18.84 -3.15 -22.10
CA ALA A 1027 17.74 -3.57 -22.96
C ALA A 1027 17.38 -5.05 -22.77
N LEU A 1028 18.39 -5.93 -22.69
CA LEU A 1028 18.23 -7.37 -22.47
C LEU A 1028 17.55 -7.65 -21.12
N GLY A 1029 17.92 -6.92 -20.06
CA GLY A 1029 17.27 -7.04 -18.76
C GLY A 1029 15.78 -6.66 -18.77
N ILE A 1030 15.38 -5.72 -19.63
CA ILE A 1030 13.96 -5.38 -19.81
C ILE A 1030 13.22 -6.43 -20.64
N TRP A 1031 13.88 -7.02 -21.64
CA TRP A 1031 13.28 -7.96 -22.59
C TRP A 1031 13.51 -9.44 -22.24
N GLU A 1032 14.00 -9.77 -21.05
CA GLU A 1032 14.41 -11.13 -20.65
C GLU A 1032 13.35 -12.21 -20.95
N ASN A 1033 12.07 -11.85 -20.85
CA ASN A 1033 10.90 -12.73 -21.08
C ASN A 1033 10.01 -12.33 -22.28
N ILE A 1034 10.53 -11.53 -23.23
CA ILE A 1034 9.75 -10.95 -24.34
C ILE A 1034 10.28 -11.45 -25.71
N THR A 1035 9.38 -11.60 -26.69
CA THR A 1035 9.75 -11.83 -28.11
C THR A 1035 10.65 -10.70 -28.62
N GLY A 1036 11.70 -11.02 -29.37
CA GLY A 1036 12.67 -10.03 -29.83
C GLY A 1036 13.94 -9.91 -28.97
N ARG A 1037 14.04 -10.61 -27.83
CA ARG A 1037 15.29 -10.66 -27.03
C ARG A 1037 16.50 -11.20 -27.78
N VAL A 1038 16.30 -11.87 -28.92
CA VAL A 1038 17.40 -12.28 -29.79
C VAL A 1038 18.19 -11.07 -30.29
N TYR A 1039 17.53 -9.94 -30.58
CA TYR A 1039 18.19 -8.78 -31.17
C TYR A 1039 19.25 -8.15 -30.25
N PRO A 1040 18.98 -7.82 -28.97
CA PRO A 1040 20.02 -7.33 -28.07
C PRO A 1040 21.14 -8.38 -27.87
N LEU A 1041 20.83 -9.67 -27.78
CA LEU A 1041 21.86 -10.73 -27.71
C LEU A 1041 22.79 -10.72 -28.94
N LEU A 1042 22.22 -10.56 -30.14
CA LEU A 1042 23.01 -10.45 -31.37
C LEU A 1042 23.90 -9.20 -31.38
N ARG A 1043 23.41 -8.07 -30.86
CA ARG A 1043 24.19 -6.83 -30.75
C ARG A 1043 25.31 -6.95 -29.72
N ILE A 1044 25.04 -7.55 -28.56
CA ILE A 1044 26.05 -7.86 -27.53
C ILE A 1044 27.16 -8.75 -28.11
N ALA A 1045 26.79 -9.82 -28.81
CA ALA A 1045 27.77 -10.70 -29.45
C ALA A 1045 28.64 -9.97 -30.49
N GLN A 1046 28.02 -9.11 -31.31
CA GLN A 1046 28.74 -8.31 -32.30
C GLN A 1046 29.68 -7.29 -31.64
N LEU A 1047 29.23 -6.60 -30.59
CA LEU A 1047 30.06 -5.67 -29.81
C LEU A 1047 31.26 -6.37 -29.16
N HIS A 1048 31.05 -7.55 -28.57
CA HIS A 1048 32.15 -8.36 -28.06
C HIS A 1048 33.13 -8.78 -29.16
N THR A 1049 32.64 -9.09 -30.36
CA THR A 1049 33.47 -9.42 -31.52
C THR A 1049 34.37 -8.24 -31.91
N GLU A 1050 33.80 -7.03 -32.04
CA GLU A 1050 34.55 -5.81 -32.36
C GLU A 1050 35.58 -5.43 -31.28
N MET A 1051 35.27 -5.74 -30.02
CA MET A 1051 36.21 -5.54 -28.89
C MET A 1051 37.31 -6.62 -28.80
N GLY A 1052 37.26 -7.68 -29.62
CA GLY A 1052 38.19 -8.81 -29.58
C GLY A 1052 37.91 -9.83 -28.47
N ASN A 1053 36.75 -9.76 -27.81
CA ASN A 1053 36.33 -10.64 -26.73
C ASN A 1053 35.59 -11.88 -27.29
N TYR A 1054 36.28 -12.69 -28.09
CA TYR A 1054 35.64 -13.76 -28.88
C TYR A 1054 34.96 -14.86 -28.05
N ASP A 1055 35.51 -15.22 -26.89
CA ASP A 1055 34.90 -16.21 -26.00
C ASP A 1055 33.54 -15.74 -25.48
N ALA A 1056 33.44 -14.49 -25.04
CA ALA A 1056 32.19 -13.88 -24.60
C ALA A 1056 31.18 -13.77 -25.75
N ALA A 1057 31.62 -13.40 -26.96
CA ALA A 1057 30.77 -13.37 -28.14
C ALA A 1057 30.17 -14.76 -28.45
N LEU A 1058 30.97 -15.82 -28.34
CA LEU A 1058 30.53 -17.19 -28.58
C LEU A 1058 29.51 -17.65 -27.52
N GLU A 1059 29.75 -17.35 -26.25
CA GLU A 1059 28.81 -17.65 -25.16
C GLU A 1059 27.45 -16.97 -25.37
N VAL A 1060 27.45 -15.70 -25.78
CA VAL A 1060 26.22 -14.95 -26.07
C VAL A 1060 25.50 -15.51 -27.29
N LEU A 1061 26.21 -15.90 -28.36
CA LEU A 1061 25.59 -16.56 -29.52
C LEU A 1061 24.95 -17.91 -29.17
N MET A 1062 25.57 -18.68 -28.27
CA MET A 1062 24.97 -19.92 -27.77
C MET A 1062 23.66 -19.66 -27.01
N GLN A 1063 23.56 -18.55 -26.28
CA GLN A 1063 22.31 -18.12 -25.64
C GLN A 1063 21.27 -17.64 -26.67
N ALA A 1064 21.71 -16.95 -27.73
CA ALA A 1064 20.84 -16.44 -28.79
C ALA A 1064 20.25 -17.55 -29.67
N GLN A 1065 20.98 -18.65 -29.89
CA GLN A 1065 20.60 -19.72 -30.82
C GLN A 1065 19.18 -20.30 -30.62
N PRO A 1066 18.79 -20.81 -29.44
CA PRO A 1066 17.46 -21.39 -29.24
C PRO A 1066 16.33 -20.36 -29.37
N VAL A 1067 16.63 -19.07 -29.17
CA VAL A 1067 15.68 -17.96 -29.32
C VAL A 1067 15.52 -17.58 -30.78
N GLY A 1068 16.64 -17.40 -31.49
CA GLY A 1068 16.66 -17.05 -32.90
C GLY A 1068 16.01 -18.10 -33.79
N GLU A 1069 16.10 -19.39 -33.44
CA GLU A 1069 15.43 -20.47 -34.19
C GLU A 1069 13.89 -20.43 -34.08
N ARG A 1070 13.35 -19.83 -33.00
CA ARG A 1070 11.89 -19.72 -32.75
C ARG A 1070 11.26 -18.42 -33.24
N GLU A 1071 12.08 -17.43 -33.59
CA GLU A 1071 11.62 -16.10 -34.01
C GLU A 1071 10.62 -16.15 -35.18
N VAL A 1072 9.65 -15.24 -35.13
CA VAL A 1072 8.57 -15.13 -36.12
C VAL A 1072 9.13 -14.69 -37.47
N ARG A 1073 10.12 -13.79 -37.44
CA ARG A 1073 10.75 -13.24 -38.63
C ARG A 1073 12.01 -14.06 -38.94
N ASP A 1074 12.12 -14.53 -40.19
CA ASP A 1074 13.36 -15.16 -40.68
C ASP A 1074 14.59 -14.21 -40.61
N MET A 1075 14.38 -12.92 -40.34
CA MET A 1075 15.44 -11.96 -40.01
C MET A 1075 16.21 -12.28 -38.72
N GLY A 1076 15.57 -12.78 -37.66
CA GLY A 1076 16.30 -13.14 -36.43
C GLY A 1076 17.27 -14.30 -36.66
N ARG A 1077 16.82 -15.28 -37.46
CA ARG A 1077 17.61 -16.40 -37.96
C ARG A 1077 18.77 -15.94 -38.86
N ALA A 1078 18.48 -15.08 -39.82
CA ALA A 1078 19.48 -14.50 -40.70
C ALA A 1078 20.53 -13.68 -39.92
N GLY A 1079 20.09 -12.88 -38.95
CA GLY A 1079 20.96 -12.12 -38.04
C GLY A 1079 21.87 -13.03 -37.22
N LEU A 1080 21.34 -14.12 -36.64
CA LEU A 1080 22.16 -15.12 -35.94
C LEU A 1080 23.24 -15.71 -36.83
N GLY A 1081 22.88 -16.10 -38.06
CA GLY A 1081 23.83 -16.64 -39.03
C GLY A 1081 24.89 -15.63 -39.46
N LEU A 1082 24.52 -14.36 -39.65
CA LEU A 1082 25.45 -13.29 -40.02
C LEU A 1082 26.39 -12.92 -38.89
N VAL A 1083 25.89 -12.70 -37.67
CA VAL A 1083 26.74 -12.37 -36.52
C VAL A 1083 27.68 -13.53 -36.19
N SER A 1084 27.24 -14.78 -36.37
CA SER A 1084 28.13 -15.95 -36.29
C SER A 1084 29.21 -15.91 -37.36
N ALA A 1085 28.86 -15.57 -38.61
CA ALA A 1085 29.83 -15.43 -39.70
C ALA A 1085 30.86 -14.32 -39.42
N ILE A 1086 30.41 -13.16 -38.92
CA ILE A 1086 31.26 -12.03 -38.53
C ILE A 1086 32.24 -12.44 -37.43
N LEU A 1087 31.77 -13.12 -36.38
CA LEU A 1087 32.63 -13.64 -35.30
C LEU A 1087 33.71 -14.59 -35.83
N PHE A 1088 33.30 -15.57 -36.64
CA PHE A 1088 34.23 -16.55 -37.19
C PHE A 1088 35.22 -15.93 -38.19
N ASN A 1089 34.80 -14.92 -38.93
CA ASN A 1089 35.66 -14.12 -39.80
C ASN A 1089 36.70 -13.32 -38.99
N ALA A 1090 36.30 -12.76 -37.85
CA ALA A 1090 37.20 -12.03 -36.95
C ALA A 1090 38.25 -12.94 -36.27
N MET A 1091 37.91 -14.18 -35.92
CA MET A 1091 38.87 -15.16 -35.37
C MET A 1091 39.97 -15.54 -36.37
N GLY A 1092 39.65 -15.56 -37.66
CA GLY A 1092 40.62 -15.47 -38.76
C GLY A 1092 41.47 -16.70 -39.09
N ASP A 1093 41.38 -17.81 -38.35
CA ASP A 1093 42.03 -19.07 -38.74
C ASP A 1093 41.20 -19.89 -39.75
N ALA A 1094 41.86 -20.82 -40.44
CA ALA A 1094 41.25 -21.58 -41.54
C ALA A 1094 40.04 -22.43 -41.14
N ALA A 1095 39.92 -22.84 -39.87
CA ALA A 1095 38.76 -23.61 -39.42
C ALA A 1095 37.55 -22.69 -39.21
N HIS A 1096 37.73 -21.57 -38.50
CA HIS A 1096 36.66 -20.61 -38.28
C HIS A 1096 36.24 -19.92 -39.60
N LEU A 1097 37.17 -19.59 -40.50
CA LEU A 1097 36.82 -19.04 -41.82
C LEU A 1097 35.91 -19.98 -42.64
N ARG A 1098 36.05 -21.31 -42.50
CA ARG A 1098 35.14 -22.27 -43.13
C ARG A 1098 33.77 -22.28 -42.44
N GLN A 1099 33.72 -22.15 -41.12
CA GLN A 1099 32.46 -21.98 -40.39
C GLN A 1099 31.74 -20.66 -40.75
N ALA A 1100 32.51 -19.59 -41.04
CA ALA A 1100 31.96 -18.34 -41.55
C ALA A 1100 31.29 -18.55 -42.92
N LEU A 1101 31.95 -19.28 -43.84
CA LEU A 1101 31.36 -19.67 -45.13
C LEU A 1101 30.09 -20.51 -44.98
N ASP A 1102 30.08 -21.46 -44.04
CA ASP A 1102 28.90 -22.30 -43.78
C ASP A 1102 27.72 -21.45 -43.27
N SER A 1103 28.00 -20.55 -42.32
CA SER A 1103 27.00 -19.67 -41.69
C SER A 1103 26.44 -18.66 -42.68
N ALA A 1104 27.31 -17.90 -43.35
CA ALA A 1104 26.90 -16.92 -44.36
C ALA A 1104 26.26 -17.59 -45.58
N GLY A 1105 26.77 -18.75 -46.01
CA GLY A 1105 26.17 -19.53 -47.10
C GLY A 1105 24.76 -20.05 -46.76
N TRP A 1106 24.51 -20.37 -45.49
CA TRP A 1106 23.17 -20.69 -45.03
C TRP A 1106 22.24 -19.47 -45.06
N VAL A 1107 22.69 -18.30 -44.60
CA VAL A 1107 21.91 -17.04 -44.69
C VAL A 1107 21.59 -16.69 -46.15
N TYR A 1108 22.56 -16.84 -47.05
CA TYR A 1108 22.36 -16.62 -48.49
C TYR A 1108 21.25 -17.50 -49.07
N ARG A 1109 21.20 -18.79 -48.71
CA ARG A 1109 20.12 -19.70 -49.12
C ARG A 1109 18.79 -19.34 -48.46
N LEU A 1110 18.80 -19.04 -47.16
CA LEU A 1110 17.61 -18.61 -46.44
C LEU A 1110 16.98 -17.38 -47.10
N ALA A 1111 17.78 -16.40 -47.50
CA ALA A 1111 17.32 -15.20 -48.19
C ALA A 1111 16.87 -15.42 -49.65
N ALA A 1112 17.21 -16.56 -50.25
CA ALA A 1112 16.70 -16.95 -51.57
C ALA A 1112 15.32 -17.64 -51.46
N ASP A 1113 15.11 -18.42 -50.39
CA ASP A 1113 13.92 -19.26 -50.19
C ASP A 1113 12.84 -18.64 -49.29
N SER A 1114 13.12 -17.47 -48.70
CA SER A 1114 12.20 -16.73 -47.82
C SER A 1114 12.17 -15.24 -48.17
N LEU A 1115 11.17 -14.53 -47.66
CA LEU A 1115 11.05 -13.07 -47.83
C LEU A 1115 12.00 -12.28 -46.90
N VAL A 1116 13.11 -12.90 -46.49
CA VAL A 1116 14.23 -12.19 -45.88
C VAL A 1116 14.76 -11.18 -46.89
N SER A 1117 14.93 -9.93 -46.45
CA SER A 1117 15.34 -8.80 -47.30
C SER A 1117 16.61 -9.11 -48.10
N GLN A 1118 16.69 -8.60 -49.36
CA GLN A 1118 17.90 -8.63 -50.20
C GLN A 1118 19.14 -8.08 -49.47
N GLN A 1119 18.94 -7.28 -48.42
CA GLN A 1119 19.99 -6.76 -47.55
C GLN A 1119 20.76 -7.88 -46.83
N TYR A 1120 20.08 -8.87 -46.25
CA TYR A 1120 20.75 -10.00 -45.59
C TYR A 1120 21.49 -10.88 -46.59
N ARG A 1121 20.95 -11.02 -47.81
CA ARG A 1121 21.62 -11.72 -48.90
C ARG A 1121 22.92 -11.03 -49.30
N MET A 1122 22.87 -9.71 -49.43
CA MET A 1122 24.02 -8.87 -49.74
C MET A 1122 25.08 -8.92 -48.64
N ALA A 1123 24.70 -8.82 -47.36
CA ALA A 1123 25.62 -8.97 -46.24
C ALA A 1123 26.26 -10.37 -46.20
N ALA A 1124 25.47 -11.42 -46.40
CA ALA A 1124 25.99 -12.79 -46.45
C ALA A 1124 27.04 -12.96 -47.56
N LEU A 1125 26.79 -12.39 -48.75
CA LEU A 1125 27.76 -12.39 -49.85
C LEU A 1125 29.03 -11.58 -49.52
N CYS A 1126 28.88 -10.48 -48.78
CA CYS A 1126 30.01 -9.69 -48.29
C CYS A 1126 30.89 -10.51 -47.34
N GLU A 1127 30.30 -11.19 -46.37
CA GLU A 1127 31.00 -12.08 -45.43
C GLU A 1127 31.66 -13.28 -46.12
N ILE A 1128 30.99 -13.86 -47.12
CA ILE A 1128 31.57 -14.93 -47.97
C ILE A 1128 32.79 -14.43 -48.72
N ALA A 1129 32.71 -13.23 -49.31
CA ALA A 1129 33.84 -12.64 -50.02
C ALA A 1129 35.02 -12.38 -49.09
N PHE A 1130 34.77 -11.87 -47.89
CA PHE A 1130 35.81 -11.67 -46.88
C PHE A 1130 36.48 -12.98 -46.47
N ALA A 1131 35.70 -14.02 -46.15
CA ALA A 1131 36.23 -15.32 -45.77
C ALA A 1131 37.14 -15.93 -46.85
N HIS A 1132 36.71 -15.86 -48.12
CA HIS A 1132 37.50 -16.34 -49.25
C HIS A 1132 38.78 -15.53 -49.50
N LEU A 1133 38.76 -14.20 -49.32
CA LEU A 1133 39.96 -13.37 -49.40
C LEU A 1133 41.00 -13.82 -48.36
N ARG A 1134 40.57 -14.03 -47.11
CA ARG A 1134 41.44 -14.49 -46.02
C ARG A 1134 41.94 -15.92 -46.22
N LEU A 1135 41.09 -16.82 -46.68
CA LEU A 1135 41.50 -18.19 -47.04
C LEU A 1135 42.53 -18.20 -48.18
N ALA A 1136 42.42 -17.29 -49.16
CA ALA A 1136 43.42 -17.15 -50.21
C ALA A 1136 44.78 -16.64 -49.70
N GLU A 1137 44.81 -15.87 -48.61
CA GLU A 1137 46.05 -15.46 -47.93
C GLU A 1137 46.70 -16.62 -47.17
N LEU A 1138 45.88 -17.49 -46.55
CA LEU A 1138 46.34 -18.65 -45.77
C LEU A 1138 46.69 -19.88 -46.61
N ALA A 1139 46.09 -20.03 -47.79
CA ALA A 1139 46.28 -21.20 -48.65
C ALA A 1139 47.72 -21.30 -49.15
N THR A 1140 48.31 -22.50 -49.08
CA THR A 1140 49.69 -22.74 -49.52
C THR A 1140 49.80 -23.18 -50.98
N ALA A 1141 48.72 -23.71 -51.55
CA ALA A 1141 48.70 -24.20 -52.94
C ALA A 1141 48.22 -23.09 -53.90
N PRO A 1142 48.96 -22.75 -54.98
CA PRO A 1142 48.57 -21.69 -55.91
C PRO A 1142 47.20 -21.91 -56.57
N ALA A 1143 46.81 -23.16 -56.80
CA ALA A 1143 45.50 -23.51 -57.35
C ALA A 1143 44.36 -23.19 -56.37
N GLU A 1144 44.55 -23.46 -55.09
CA GLU A 1144 43.60 -23.17 -54.00
C GLU A 1144 43.50 -21.67 -53.74
N GLN A 1145 44.65 -20.96 -53.72
CA GLN A 1145 44.69 -19.49 -53.66
C GLN A 1145 43.88 -18.86 -54.81
N GLN A 1146 44.08 -19.34 -56.05
CA GLN A 1146 43.38 -18.82 -57.22
C GLN A 1146 41.89 -19.16 -57.21
N GLN A 1147 41.51 -20.31 -56.66
CA GLN A 1147 40.10 -20.70 -56.50
C GLN A 1147 39.39 -19.75 -55.53
N HIS A 1148 39.93 -19.57 -54.33
CA HIS A 1148 39.32 -18.68 -53.34
C HIS A 1148 39.26 -17.21 -53.80
N ARG A 1149 40.28 -16.72 -54.52
CA ARG A 1149 40.20 -15.39 -55.15
C ARG A 1149 39.03 -15.27 -56.12
N ARG A 1150 38.76 -16.30 -56.94
CA ARG A 1150 37.62 -16.28 -57.87
C ARG A 1150 36.29 -16.32 -57.13
N GLU A 1151 36.18 -17.16 -56.10
CA GLU A 1151 34.97 -17.25 -55.26
C GLU A 1151 34.69 -15.91 -54.55
N ALA A 1152 35.73 -15.22 -54.04
CA ALA A 1152 35.59 -13.88 -53.47
C ALA A 1152 35.10 -12.83 -54.49
N LEU A 1153 35.59 -12.90 -55.74
CA LEU A 1153 35.16 -11.97 -56.78
C LEU A 1153 33.70 -12.19 -57.19
N ASP A 1154 33.27 -13.44 -57.31
CA ASP A 1154 31.89 -13.81 -57.65
C ASP A 1154 30.91 -13.35 -56.57
N ALA A 1155 31.23 -13.65 -55.31
CA ALA A 1155 30.41 -13.24 -54.17
C ALA A 1155 30.33 -11.71 -54.02
N SER A 1156 31.49 -11.02 -54.03
CA SER A 1156 31.51 -9.55 -53.90
C SER A 1156 30.91 -8.82 -55.09
N GLY A 1157 31.05 -9.35 -56.32
CA GLY A 1157 30.40 -8.80 -57.51
C GLY A 1157 28.88 -8.88 -57.40
N THR A 1158 28.35 -10.04 -56.98
CA THR A 1158 26.91 -10.20 -56.74
C THR A 1158 26.40 -9.27 -55.63
N ALA A 1159 27.17 -9.10 -54.54
CA ALA A 1159 26.83 -8.15 -53.48
C ALA A 1159 26.81 -6.70 -54.01
N PHE A 1160 27.78 -6.33 -54.83
CA PHE A 1160 27.87 -5.01 -55.45
C PHE A 1160 26.72 -4.73 -56.43
N ASP A 1161 26.32 -5.73 -57.23
CA ASP A 1161 25.17 -5.60 -58.14
C ASP A 1161 23.86 -5.41 -57.37
N LEU A 1162 23.67 -6.14 -56.26
CA LEU A 1162 22.53 -5.94 -55.36
C LEU A 1162 22.55 -4.54 -54.75
N TYR A 1163 23.72 -4.07 -54.30
CA TYR A 1163 23.92 -2.71 -53.79
C TYR A 1163 23.56 -1.65 -54.83
N GLN A 1164 23.96 -1.82 -56.09
CA GLN A 1164 23.65 -0.91 -57.19
C GLN A 1164 22.14 -0.86 -57.52
N GLY A 1165 21.47 -2.02 -57.49
CA GLY A 1165 20.08 -2.14 -57.91
C GLY A 1165 19.06 -1.68 -56.86
N PHE A 1166 19.26 -2.00 -55.59
CA PHE A 1166 18.30 -1.70 -54.51
C PHE A 1166 18.54 -0.35 -53.82
N GLY A 1167 19.74 0.23 -54.00
CA GLY A 1167 20.24 1.23 -53.07
C GLY A 1167 20.50 0.59 -51.69
N PHE A 1168 21.27 1.28 -50.84
CA PHE A 1168 21.63 0.71 -49.55
C PHE A 1168 20.68 1.16 -48.45
N VAL A 1169 19.85 0.23 -47.99
CA VAL A 1169 19.23 0.30 -46.68
C VAL A 1169 20.09 -0.52 -45.74
N GLN A 1170 20.75 0.17 -44.82
CA GLN A 1170 21.72 -0.45 -43.94
C GLN A 1170 21.06 -1.44 -42.98
N ILE A 1171 21.59 -2.66 -42.98
CA ILE A 1171 21.45 -3.60 -41.88
C ILE A 1171 22.66 -3.48 -40.98
N VAL A 1172 22.57 -4.01 -39.77
CA VAL A 1172 23.59 -3.76 -38.74
C VAL A 1172 24.87 -4.53 -39.03
N GLU A 1173 24.71 -5.67 -39.69
CA GLU A 1173 25.73 -6.65 -39.98
C GLU A 1173 26.54 -6.33 -41.24
N CYS A 1174 26.26 -5.24 -41.96
CA CYS A 1174 27.03 -4.82 -43.14
C CYS A 1174 26.82 -3.34 -43.47
N THR A 1175 27.85 -2.66 -43.96
CA THR A 1175 27.76 -1.24 -44.38
C THR A 1175 28.04 -1.03 -45.87
N SER A 1176 27.63 0.12 -46.41
CA SER A 1176 27.82 0.47 -47.83
C SER A 1176 29.31 0.57 -48.20
N GLU A 1177 30.11 1.21 -47.34
CA GLU A 1177 31.55 1.29 -47.49
C GLU A 1177 32.24 -0.07 -47.41
N GLU A 1178 31.71 -1.01 -46.61
CA GLU A 1178 32.23 -2.37 -46.56
C GLU A 1178 32.08 -3.10 -47.90
N ILE A 1179 30.89 -3.07 -48.50
CA ILE A 1179 30.64 -3.75 -49.77
C ILE A 1179 31.60 -3.23 -50.86
N LEU A 1180 31.73 -1.90 -50.96
CA LEU A 1180 32.64 -1.26 -51.89
C LEU A 1180 34.09 -1.68 -51.63
N PHE A 1181 34.48 -1.73 -50.36
CA PHE A 1181 35.83 -2.09 -49.95
C PHE A 1181 36.15 -3.55 -50.26
N ARG A 1182 35.31 -4.50 -49.83
CA ARG A 1182 35.51 -5.94 -50.08
C ARG A 1182 35.52 -6.26 -51.58
N HIS A 1183 34.65 -5.62 -52.37
CA HIS A 1183 34.68 -5.77 -53.83
C HIS A 1183 35.97 -5.23 -54.45
N GLY A 1184 36.45 -4.07 -53.98
CA GLY A 1184 37.74 -3.51 -54.39
C GLY A 1184 38.91 -4.45 -54.13
N LEU A 1185 38.97 -5.06 -52.93
CA LEU A 1185 39.99 -6.04 -52.58
C LEU A 1185 39.90 -7.31 -53.45
N ALA A 1186 38.70 -7.82 -53.71
CA ALA A 1186 38.49 -8.99 -54.57
C ALA A 1186 38.92 -8.74 -56.03
N LEU A 1187 38.64 -7.54 -56.57
CA LEU A 1187 39.11 -7.13 -57.88
C LEU A 1187 40.65 -7.10 -57.95
N GLN A 1188 41.30 -6.48 -56.96
CA GLN A 1188 42.76 -6.42 -56.89
C GLN A 1188 43.39 -7.82 -56.78
N ALA A 1189 42.84 -8.69 -55.93
CA ALA A 1189 43.31 -10.06 -55.76
C ALA A 1189 43.23 -10.88 -57.06
N ASN A 1190 42.31 -10.53 -57.98
CA ASN A 1190 42.15 -11.15 -59.30
C ASN A 1190 42.81 -10.38 -60.44
N GLY A 1191 43.72 -9.44 -60.14
CA GLY A 1191 44.51 -8.72 -61.14
C GLY A 1191 43.81 -7.54 -61.80
N GLN A 1192 42.57 -7.20 -61.41
CA GLN A 1192 41.83 -6.03 -61.88
C GLN A 1192 42.17 -4.79 -61.03
N THR A 1193 43.46 -4.44 -61.02
CA THR A 1193 44.02 -3.50 -60.05
C THR A 1193 43.40 -2.10 -60.15
N GLU A 1194 43.28 -1.52 -61.35
CA GLU A 1194 42.79 -0.16 -61.54
C GLU A 1194 41.32 0.00 -61.08
N THR A 1195 40.44 -0.90 -61.52
CA THR A 1195 39.03 -0.94 -61.09
C THR A 1195 38.91 -1.16 -59.59
N GLY A 1196 39.73 -2.04 -59.01
CA GLY A 1196 39.73 -2.29 -57.58
C GLY A 1196 40.20 -1.08 -56.76
N GLN A 1197 41.21 -0.35 -57.24
CA GLN A 1197 41.64 0.92 -56.63
C GLN A 1197 40.54 2.00 -56.68
N ASP A 1198 39.78 2.09 -57.77
CA ASP A 1198 38.61 2.97 -57.84
C ASP A 1198 37.55 2.63 -56.80
N MET A 1199 37.25 1.34 -56.61
CA MET A 1199 36.30 0.90 -55.58
C MET A 1199 36.77 1.25 -54.16
N VAL A 1200 38.08 1.11 -53.86
CA VAL A 1200 38.65 1.52 -52.57
C VAL A 1200 38.50 3.04 -52.36
N ARG A 1201 38.69 3.86 -53.40
CA ARG A 1201 38.43 5.31 -53.32
C ARG A 1201 36.96 5.62 -53.04
N ARG A 1202 36.04 4.89 -53.67
CA ARG A 1202 34.59 5.02 -53.44
C ARG A 1202 34.20 4.62 -52.02
N ALA A 1203 34.77 3.53 -51.49
CA ALA A 1203 34.58 3.11 -50.10
C ALA A 1203 35.04 4.20 -49.11
N TYR A 1204 36.23 4.76 -49.33
CA TYR A 1204 36.74 5.86 -48.52
C TYR A 1204 35.85 7.11 -48.61
N ALA A 1205 35.40 7.48 -49.81
CA ALA A 1205 34.50 8.61 -50.01
C ALA A 1205 33.16 8.44 -49.29
N GLU A 1206 32.57 7.23 -49.32
CA GLU A 1206 31.32 6.92 -48.64
C GLU A 1206 31.47 6.98 -47.12
N MET A 1207 32.54 6.39 -46.57
CA MET A 1207 32.90 6.50 -45.16
C MET A 1207 33.06 7.98 -44.73
N ARG A 1208 33.74 8.80 -45.55
CA ARG A 1208 33.94 10.23 -45.28
C ARG A 1208 32.66 11.05 -45.42
N ARG A 1209 31.74 10.68 -46.33
CA ARG A 1209 30.42 11.30 -46.46
C ARG A 1209 29.63 11.19 -45.16
N LYS A 1210 29.60 9.98 -44.57
CA LYS A 1210 28.92 9.71 -43.29
C LYS A 1210 29.61 10.41 -42.12
N HIS A 1211 30.95 10.37 -42.07
CA HIS A 1211 31.73 11.10 -41.06
C HIS A 1211 31.43 12.61 -41.06
N ALA A 1212 31.24 13.22 -42.24
CA ALA A 1212 30.92 14.64 -42.37
C ALA A 1212 29.55 15.05 -41.80
N LEU A 1213 28.66 14.08 -41.53
CA LEU A 1213 27.37 14.32 -40.87
C LEU A 1213 27.53 14.38 -39.33
N ILE A 1214 28.68 13.97 -38.79
CA ILE A 1214 28.98 14.02 -37.36
C ILE A 1214 29.59 15.39 -37.02
N PRO A 1215 29.03 16.15 -36.05
CA PRO A 1215 29.61 17.41 -35.62
C PRO A 1215 31.07 17.26 -35.19
N ALA A 1216 31.92 18.24 -35.54
CA ALA A 1216 33.36 18.16 -35.29
C ALA A 1216 33.73 18.17 -33.80
N ASP A 1217 32.86 18.72 -32.96
CA ASP A 1217 32.96 18.77 -31.50
C ASP A 1217 32.37 17.53 -30.81
N SER A 1218 31.70 16.65 -31.56
CA SER A 1218 31.15 15.41 -31.03
C SER A 1218 32.26 14.40 -30.72
N PRO A 1219 32.20 13.68 -29.58
CA PRO A 1219 33.15 12.60 -29.28
C PRO A 1219 33.12 11.50 -30.35
N PHE A 1220 31.97 11.33 -31.02
CA PHE A 1220 31.81 10.35 -32.09
C PHE A 1220 32.63 10.66 -33.34
N SER A 1221 33.06 11.91 -33.54
CA SER A 1221 33.86 12.29 -34.71
C SER A 1221 35.21 11.56 -34.71
N GLN A 1222 35.78 11.31 -33.53
CA GLN A 1222 37.02 10.57 -33.37
C GLN A 1222 36.78 9.06 -33.38
N THR A 1223 35.87 8.55 -32.55
CA THR A 1223 35.62 7.11 -32.42
C THR A 1223 35.18 6.48 -33.74
N TYR A 1224 34.39 7.19 -34.55
CA TYR A 1224 33.98 6.71 -35.87
C TYR A 1224 35.17 6.37 -36.77
N LEU A 1225 36.25 7.16 -36.76
CA LEU A 1225 37.41 6.95 -37.64
C LEU A 1225 38.51 6.07 -37.05
N GLU A 1226 38.58 5.98 -35.72
CA GLU A 1226 39.71 5.35 -35.01
C GLU A 1226 39.33 4.05 -34.32
N ALA A 1227 38.10 3.93 -33.81
CA ALA A 1227 37.67 2.75 -33.05
C ALA A 1227 37.11 1.65 -33.95
N ILE A 1228 36.45 2.00 -35.06
CA ILE A 1228 35.85 1.02 -35.99
C ILE A 1228 36.93 0.35 -36.86
N PRO A 1229 37.17 -0.97 -36.73
CA PRO A 1229 38.26 -1.65 -37.44
C PRO A 1229 38.20 -1.51 -38.96
N LEU A 1230 37.01 -1.67 -39.54
CA LEU A 1230 36.76 -1.51 -40.99
C LEU A 1230 37.22 -0.13 -41.50
N HIS A 1231 36.95 0.94 -40.75
CA HIS A 1231 37.36 2.29 -41.15
C HIS A 1231 38.89 2.46 -41.10
N GLY A 1232 39.54 1.80 -40.15
CA GLY A 1232 41.00 1.67 -40.13
C GLY A 1232 41.55 0.96 -41.37
N GLU A 1233 40.95 -0.16 -41.77
CA GLU A 1233 41.33 -0.92 -42.97
C GLU A 1233 41.15 -0.10 -44.26
N ILE A 1234 40.00 0.57 -44.42
CA ILE A 1234 39.70 1.40 -45.58
C ILE A 1234 40.70 2.55 -45.70
N ARG A 1235 41.03 3.21 -44.58
CA ARG A 1235 42.02 4.30 -44.54
C ARG A 1235 43.40 3.81 -44.93
N ALA A 1236 43.88 2.72 -44.34
CA ALA A 1236 45.19 2.16 -44.65
C ALA A 1236 45.30 1.76 -46.13
N ALA A 1237 44.24 1.14 -46.68
CA ALA A 1237 44.20 0.78 -48.10
C ALA A 1237 44.16 1.99 -49.03
N TYR A 1238 43.44 3.04 -48.67
CA TYR A 1238 43.39 4.30 -49.43
C TYR A 1238 44.74 5.03 -49.41
N GLU A 1239 45.39 5.11 -48.26
CA GLU A 1239 46.72 5.73 -48.10
C GLU A 1239 47.82 4.98 -48.88
N ALA A 1240 47.64 3.68 -49.10
CA ALA A 1240 48.54 2.87 -49.92
C ALA A 1240 48.33 3.05 -51.44
N LEU A 1241 47.29 3.76 -51.88
CA LEU A 1241 47.05 4.00 -53.30
C LEU A 1241 48.08 4.97 -53.91
N PRO A 1242 48.50 4.75 -55.17
CA PRO A 1242 49.34 5.73 -55.86
C PRO A 1242 48.58 7.06 -56.01
N ALA A 1243 49.26 8.17 -55.73
CA ALA A 1243 48.73 9.51 -55.90
C ALA A 1243 48.13 9.65 -57.30
N ALA A 1244 46.85 10.02 -57.38
CA ALA A 1244 46.15 10.13 -58.65
C ALA A 1244 46.91 11.08 -59.58
N GLY A 1245 47.49 10.54 -60.66
CA GLY A 1245 48.00 11.36 -61.75
C GLY A 1245 46.86 12.21 -62.30
N ALA A 1246 47.10 13.50 -62.45
CA ALA A 1246 46.15 14.49 -62.93
C ALA A 1246 45.46 14.05 -64.23
N ALA A 1247 44.24 13.51 -64.13
CA ALA A 1247 43.26 13.45 -65.19
C ALA A 1247 41.87 13.25 -64.58
N SER A 1248 40.95 14.16 -64.93
CA SER A 1248 39.51 14.13 -64.64
C SER A 1248 39.03 14.74 -63.31
N GLU A 1249 39.32 16.03 -63.10
CA GLU A 1249 38.35 16.95 -62.50
C GLU A 1249 37.16 17.12 -63.46
N ALA A 1250 36.19 16.22 -63.40
CA ALA A 1250 34.86 16.43 -63.95
C ALA A 1250 33.95 15.33 -63.43
N VAL A 1251 33.36 15.51 -62.24
CA VAL A 1251 31.98 15.18 -61.84
C VAL A 1251 31.91 15.51 -60.34
N SER A 1252 31.67 16.78 -60.03
CA SER A 1252 31.26 17.22 -58.70
C SER A 1252 30.18 18.27 -58.86
N ARG A 1253 29.00 17.80 -59.28
CA ARG A 1253 27.67 18.42 -59.15
C ARG A 1253 26.63 17.46 -59.71
N GLU A 1254 26.12 16.59 -58.85
CA GLU A 1254 24.71 16.17 -58.79
C GLU A 1254 24.43 15.56 -57.42
#